data_AF-A0A2S6I0Z5-F1
#
_entry.id   AF-A0A2S6I0Z5-F1
#
_cell.length_a   1.000
_cell.length_b   1.000
_cell.length_c   1.000
_cell.angle_alpha   90.00
_cell.angle_beta   90.00
_cell.angle_gamma   90.00
#
_symmetry.space_group_name_H-M   'P 1'
#
loop_
_entity.id
_entity.type
_entity.pdbx_description
1 polymer ?
#
loop_
_entity_poly.entity_id
_entity_poly.type
_entity_poly.pdbx_seq_one_letter_code
_entity_poly.pdbx_strand_id
1 'polypeptide(L)'
;MTQRLRPALVLASLLFSIALSAQTTFPYNGVYDQADRYYALTGATVHVNPERTVDNATLVIRDGRVESVTAGGQVPRGAVEVNAEGKHIYPSFVEVYGNYGMPETERNRRSRSDGPQMESETDGAYSWNQALRPETDAAALFTIDAKAAKALREAGFGTVSTHHHDGISRGSAAVVTLAESSDNEVLLARDVAHHLSFDKGSSGQDYPNSRMGAMALLRQTYLDADWYGAGDRAETNLSIEAWRKLQDMPQIFEVEDWQNALRADKVGDEFGVQYVIRGGGDEYQRPEALKASGATFILPLTFPDAYDVTDPFAADMVSLAQLRHWERAPGNMAAVAEAGIPFVITADGLEKPTDLHEAMRKAIKAGADERTVMAALTTGPAELLGIADRVGALEQGMLANFIVTDKNPFTEKATIYQNWVQGYPFELKPLEATDLADAYDITVGDERFVGEVSGDPGSRKMKLTTEGDSSKTDVTFSESGDVLTLRFKPEGESGYYRITATPDGEGYSGTGRDAGGRIVNFRATPRAAAAGSSAASEEEDEETEEDKDYVSRLTYPNIAYGLPSMPEAETVLFRNATVWTNEEEGILEEADVLIQGGKIAGVGQGLSDRGATVIDATGMHLTSGVIDEHSHIALSSVNEGTQSSTAEVRMADVVDAVDENIYRQLAGGVTVSQLLHGSANPIGGQSALVKLRWGATPDEMLFEGADPFIKFALGENVKQSNWGDANRVRYPQTRMGVEQIFENYFSRAREYGRAIDAGEDVRRDLELEALLQILNDERFITCHSYQQGEINMLMELAERHDFRVNTFTHILEGYKVADKMAEHGAAGSTFSDWWAYKYEVNEAIPYNGALMYEQDVVTAFNSDDAEMARRLNQEAGKAVLFGGVPEEEAWKFVTLNPAKMLHIDDRVGSIKVGKDADLVLWNDHPMSIYARAERTFVDGREFFNREENETRREALMAERNDLIQASLDAKNAGGKTQPPRGNSRRLLHCDSLNH
;
A
#
# COMPACT_ATOMS: atom_id res chain seq x y z
N MET A 1 29.57 60.52 -36.02
CA MET A 1 28.25 60.90 -36.58
C MET A 1 27.86 59.88 -37.65
N THR A 2 27.26 58.74 -37.29
CA THR A 2 25.80 58.55 -37.06
C THR A 2 24.96 58.63 -38.32
N GLN A 3 25.17 57.77 -39.33
CA GLN A 3 24.13 57.53 -40.35
C GLN A 3 24.26 56.29 -41.25
N ARG A 4 25.07 55.27 -40.93
CA ARG A 4 25.23 54.09 -41.82
C ARG A 4 25.08 52.70 -41.18
N LEU A 5 24.63 52.60 -39.93
CA LEU A 5 24.40 51.32 -39.24
C LEU A 5 22.93 51.02 -38.93
N ARG A 6 22.00 51.93 -39.22
CA ARG A 6 20.57 51.74 -38.93
C ARG A 6 19.80 50.80 -39.89
N PRO A 7 20.10 50.70 -41.20
CA PRO A 7 19.32 49.79 -42.05
C PRO A 7 19.73 48.32 -41.90
N ALA A 8 20.96 48.02 -41.45
CA ALA A 8 21.42 46.64 -41.26
C ALA A 8 20.87 46.02 -39.95
N LEU A 9 20.76 46.80 -38.87
CA LEU A 9 20.15 46.31 -37.62
C LEU A 9 18.62 46.15 -37.74
N VAL A 10 17.95 47.01 -38.52
CA VAL A 10 16.50 46.89 -38.77
C VAL A 10 16.19 45.70 -39.69
N LEU A 11 17.04 45.41 -40.67
CA LEU A 11 16.90 44.23 -41.52
C LEU A 11 17.27 42.94 -40.76
N ALA A 12 18.26 42.98 -39.86
CA ALA A 12 18.57 41.85 -38.97
C ALA A 12 17.47 41.59 -37.92
N SER A 13 16.80 42.63 -37.40
CA SER A 13 15.64 42.47 -36.51
C SER A 13 14.36 42.05 -37.24
N LEU A 14 14.18 42.46 -38.51
CA LEU A 14 13.06 41.99 -39.35
C LEU A 14 13.27 40.56 -39.88
N LEU A 15 14.52 40.12 -40.06
CA LEU A 15 14.84 38.73 -40.42
C LEU A 15 14.78 37.77 -39.22
N PHE A 16 14.81 38.27 -37.99
CA PHE A 16 14.53 37.49 -36.77
C PHE A 16 13.03 37.46 -36.38
N SER A 17 12.16 38.11 -37.16
CA SER A 17 10.70 38.11 -36.95
C SER A 17 9.95 37.19 -37.91
N ILE A 18 10.65 36.28 -38.59
CA ILE A 18 9.97 35.12 -39.17
C ILE A 18 9.56 34.29 -37.97
N ALA A 19 8.30 34.44 -37.56
CA ALA A 19 7.63 33.46 -36.73
C ALA A 19 7.94 32.10 -37.37
N LEU A 20 8.75 31.30 -36.67
CA LEU A 20 8.93 29.89 -36.97
C LEU A 20 7.55 29.26 -36.77
N SER A 21 6.69 29.32 -37.80
CA SER A 21 5.57 28.41 -37.91
C SER A 21 6.20 27.03 -37.93
N ALA A 22 6.02 26.28 -36.84
CA ALA A 22 6.48 24.92 -36.73
C ALA A 22 5.94 24.15 -37.95
N GLN A 23 6.84 23.75 -38.86
CA GLN A 23 6.46 22.86 -39.95
C GLN A 23 6.14 21.50 -39.33
N THR A 24 4.96 20.96 -39.63
CA THR A 24 4.65 19.58 -39.25
C THR A 24 5.57 18.65 -40.04
N THR A 25 6.10 17.63 -39.37
CA THR A 25 6.99 16.64 -39.99
C THR A 25 6.23 15.61 -40.83
N PHE A 26 4.91 15.51 -40.63
CA PHE A 26 4.04 14.61 -41.37
C PHE A 26 3.50 15.26 -42.66
N PRO A 27 3.59 14.57 -43.81
CA PRO A 27 3.00 15.06 -45.04
C PRO A 27 1.47 15.05 -44.92
N TYR A 28 0.86 16.20 -45.16
CA TYR A 28 -0.60 16.33 -45.18
C TYR A 28 -1.18 15.62 -46.42
N ASN A 29 -1.92 14.52 -46.23
CA ASN A 29 -2.53 13.75 -47.31
C ASN A 29 -3.99 14.20 -47.55
N GLY A 30 -4.17 15.38 -48.16
CA GLY A 30 -5.49 15.93 -48.47
C GLY A 30 -5.48 17.43 -48.82
N VAL A 31 -6.63 18.10 -48.73
CA VAL A 31 -6.75 19.57 -48.78
C VAL A 31 -6.46 20.16 -47.41
N TYR A 32 -5.41 20.99 -47.28
CA TYR A 32 -5.04 21.63 -46.01
C TYR A 32 -6.22 22.47 -45.49
N ASP A 33 -6.82 22.01 -44.39
CA ASP A 33 -7.93 22.68 -43.72
C ASP A 33 -7.59 22.79 -42.23
N GLN A 34 -6.96 23.91 -41.87
CA GLN A 34 -6.74 24.27 -40.48
C GLN A 34 -7.79 25.32 -40.14
N ALA A 35 -8.92 24.88 -39.58
CA ALA A 35 -9.89 25.81 -39.02
C ALA A 35 -9.21 26.63 -37.93
N ASP A 36 -9.31 27.96 -38.00
CA ASP A 36 -8.84 28.86 -36.94
C ASP A 36 -9.61 28.51 -35.65
N ARG A 37 -8.92 27.87 -34.69
CA ARG A 37 -9.53 27.38 -33.44
C ARG A 37 -9.66 28.54 -32.47
N TYR A 38 -10.66 29.41 -32.70
CA TYR A 38 -10.87 30.61 -31.90
C TYR A 38 -12.24 30.60 -31.24
N TYR A 39 -12.29 30.49 -29.92
CA TYR A 39 -13.51 30.41 -29.11
C TYR A 39 -13.52 31.44 -28.00
N ALA A 40 -14.71 31.89 -27.61
CA ALA A 40 -14.92 32.72 -26.43
C ALA A 40 -16.12 32.18 -25.65
N LEU A 41 -15.86 31.64 -24.45
CA LEU A 41 -16.90 31.19 -23.52
C LEU A 41 -17.31 32.38 -22.66
N THR A 42 -18.55 32.84 -22.75
CA THR A 42 -19.05 34.06 -22.09
C THR A 42 -20.02 33.76 -20.95
N GLY A 43 -19.98 34.57 -19.88
CA GLY A 43 -20.98 34.53 -18.80
C GLY A 43 -20.76 33.50 -17.70
N ALA A 44 -19.67 32.74 -17.74
CA ALA A 44 -19.36 31.70 -16.74
C ALA A 44 -18.62 32.23 -15.52
N THR A 45 -18.68 31.50 -14.40
CA THR A 45 -17.70 31.64 -13.30
C THR A 45 -16.50 30.75 -13.61
N VAL A 46 -15.34 31.34 -13.89
CA VAL A 46 -14.12 30.62 -14.27
C VAL A 46 -13.20 30.50 -13.05
N HIS A 47 -12.96 29.28 -12.61
CA HIS A 47 -11.94 28.92 -11.61
C HIS A 47 -10.63 28.71 -12.35
N VAL A 48 -9.76 29.73 -12.32
CA VAL A 48 -8.50 29.72 -13.07
C VAL A 48 -7.52 28.71 -12.49
N ASN A 49 -7.49 28.64 -11.15
CA ASN A 49 -6.72 27.69 -10.35
C ASN A 49 -7.43 27.59 -8.98
N PRO A 50 -6.98 26.71 -8.05
CA PRO A 50 -7.62 26.54 -6.74
C PRO A 50 -7.71 27.81 -5.88
N GLU A 51 -6.94 28.86 -6.19
CA GLU A 51 -6.88 30.09 -5.41
C GLU A 51 -7.57 31.28 -6.08
N ARG A 52 -7.91 31.18 -7.36
CA ARG A 52 -8.36 32.30 -8.19
C ARG A 52 -9.60 31.96 -8.99
N THR A 53 -10.69 32.62 -8.65
CA THR A 53 -11.97 32.56 -9.39
C THR A 53 -12.30 33.92 -10.00
N VAL A 54 -12.88 33.92 -11.19
CA VAL A 54 -13.32 35.11 -11.92
C VAL A 54 -14.79 34.94 -12.30
N ASP A 55 -15.66 35.75 -11.69
CA ASP A 55 -17.10 35.74 -11.96
C ASP A 55 -17.46 36.48 -13.25
N ASN A 56 -18.54 36.05 -13.90
CA ASN A 56 -19.04 36.61 -15.16
C ASN A 56 -17.90 36.82 -16.18
N ALA A 57 -17.06 35.80 -16.34
CA ALA A 57 -15.85 35.86 -17.13
C ALA A 57 -16.10 35.53 -18.59
N THR A 58 -15.18 36.02 -19.43
CA THR A 58 -14.98 35.56 -20.79
C THR A 58 -13.64 34.82 -20.84
N LEU A 59 -13.69 33.51 -21.08
CA LEU A 59 -12.52 32.68 -21.35
C LEU A 59 -12.31 32.63 -22.87
N VAL A 60 -11.19 33.19 -23.33
CA VAL A 60 -10.83 33.20 -24.75
C VAL A 60 -9.79 32.12 -25.01
N ILE A 61 -10.06 31.28 -26.00
CA ILE A 61 -9.20 30.17 -26.42
C ILE A 61 -8.78 30.39 -27.86
N ARG A 62 -7.49 30.28 -28.14
CA ARG A 62 -6.94 30.37 -29.47
C ARG A 62 -5.92 29.26 -29.72
N ASP A 63 -6.09 28.53 -30.81
CA ASP A 63 -5.18 27.47 -31.25
C ASP A 63 -4.91 26.43 -30.14
N GLY A 64 -5.97 26.09 -29.39
CA GLY A 64 -5.93 25.13 -28.30
C GLY A 64 -5.34 25.62 -26.98
N ARG A 65 -5.06 26.92 -26.86
CA ARG A 65 -4.48 27.55 -25.66
C ARG A 65 -5.36 28.65 -25.09
N VAL A 66 -5.24 28.88 -23.79
CA VAL A 66 -5.88 30.00 -23.12
C VAL A 66 -5.21 31.31 -23.56
N GLU A 67 -5.97 32.20 -24.19
CA GLU A 67 -5.50 33.54 -24.58
C GLU A 67 -5.74 34.56 -23.45
N SER A 68 -6.90 34.50 -22.79
CA SER A 68 -7.21 35.35 -21.63
C SER A 68 -8.42 34.83 -20.82
N VAL A 69 -8.48 35.22 -19.54
CA VAL A 69 -9.65 35.09 -18.67
C VAL A 69 -9.96 36.48 -18.10
N THR A 70 -11.07 37.08 -18.52
CA THR A 70 -11.39 38.48 -18.18
C THR A 70 -12.84 38.63 -17.72
N ALA A 71 -13.08 39.27 -16.58
CA ALA A 71 -14.44 39.59 -16.12
C ALA A 71 -15.14 40.55 -17.10
N GLY A 72 -16.33 40.17 -17.57
CA GLY A 72 -17.12 40.96 -18.53
C GLY A 72 -16.42 41.23 -19.86
N GLY A 73 -15.53 40.33 -20.30
CA GLY A 73 -14.79 40.47 -21.55
C GLY A 73 -15.71 40.55 -22.78
N GLN A 74 -15.26 41.25 -23.82
CA GLN A 74 -15.96 41.24 -25.11
C GLN A 74 -15.50 40.03 -25.92
N VAL A 75 -16.42 39.40 -26.65
CA VAL A 75 -16.11 38.35 -27.63
C VAL A 75 -15.18 38.93 -28.69
N PRO A 76 -13.95 38.40 -28.83
CA PRO A 76 -13.03 38.87 -29.85
C PRO A 76 -13.57 38.62 -31.25
N ARG A 77 -13.24 39.51 -32.19
CA ARG A 77 -13.70 39.39 -33.57
C ARG A 77 -13.16 38.11 -34.22
N GLY A 78 -14.07 37.25 -34.68
CA GLY A 78 -13.74 35.99 -35.35
C GLY A 78 -13.72 34.78 -34.41
N ALA A 79 -13.88 34.98 -33.09
CA ALA A 79 -14.08 33.89 -32.16
C ALA A 79 -15.52 33.37 -32.26
N VAL A 80 -15.70 32.05 -32.14
CA VAL A 80 -16.99 31.41 -31.95
C VAL A 80 -17.42 31.64 -30.50
N GLU A 81 -18.53 32.36 -30.31
CA GLU A 81 -19.11 32.57 -29.00
C GLU A 81 -19.81 31.28 -28.52
N VAL A 82 -19.52 30.89 -27.28
CA VAL A 82 -20.21 29.82 -26.57
C VAL A 82 -20.81 30.42 -25.32
N ASN A 83 -22.14 30.45 -25.24
CA ASN A 83 -22.83 30.95 -24.06
C ASN A 83 -22.67 29.93 -22.92
N ALA A 84 -22.02 30.36 -21.84
CA ALA A 84 -21.82 29.59 -20.63
C ALA A 84 -22.38 30.33 -19.40
N GLU A 85 -23.41 31.16 -19.61
CA GLU A 85 -24.10 31.87 -18.54
C GLU A 85 -24.64 30.90 -17.47
N GLY A 86 -24.35 31.22 -16.21
CA GLY A 86 -24.73 30.39 -15.06
C GLY A 86 -23.99 29.04 -14.97
N LYS A 87 -22.92 28.84 -15.74
CA LYS A 87 -22.05 27.66 -15.65
C LYS A 87 -20.75 27.99 -14.91
N HIS A 88 -20.12 26.94 -14.40
CA HIS A 88 -18.78 27.01 -13.84
C HIS A 88 -17.76 26.35 -14.77
N ILE A 89 -16.57 26.93 -14.85
CA ILE A 89 -15.45 26.39 -15.64
C ILE A 89 -14.29 26.11 -14.68
N TYR A 90 -13.81 24.87 -14.67
CA TYR A 90 -12.68 24.44 -13.85
C TYR A 90 -11.59 23.84 -14.75
N PRO A 91 -10.29 23.90 -14.40
CA PRO A 91 -9.27 23.15 -15.11
C PRO A 91 -9.64 21.66 -15.12
N SER A 92 -9.41 20.97 -16.24
CA SER A 92 -9.64 19.52 -16.27
C SER A 92 -8.66 18.85 -15.32
N PHE A 93 -9.08 17.75 -14.71
CA PHE A 93 -8.23 16.99 -13.80
C PHE A 93 -7.04 16.38 -14.54
N VAL A 94 -5.96 16.17 -13.79
CA VAL A 94 -4.72 15.54 -14.24
C VAL A 94 -4.56 14.22 -13.50
N GLU A 95 -4.69 13.11 -14.21
CA GLU A 95 -4.42 11.78 -13.64
C GLU A 95 -2.91 11.60 -13.52
N VAL A 96 -2.43 11.38 -12.31
CA VAL A 96 -1.01 11.34 -11.97
C VAL A 96 -0.43 9.92 -12.04
N TYR A 97 -1.28 8.90 -11.88
CA TYR A 97 -0.90 7.49 -11.88
C TYR A 97 -1.95 6.69 -12.66
N GLY A 98 -1.70 6.43 -13.94
CA GLY A 98 -2.63 5.69 -14.78
C GLY A 98 -1.93 4.78 -15.79
N ASN A 99 -2.73 3.99 -16.50
CA ASN A 99 -2.28 3.08 -17.56
C ASN A 99 -3.00 3.30 -18.90
N TYR A 100 -3.52 4.52 -19.11
CA TYR A 100 -4.25 4.87 -20.33
C TYR A 100 -3.40 4.64 -21.59
N GLY A 101 -3.92 3.84 -22.52
CA GLY A 101 -3.24 3.56 -23.79
C GLY A 101 -2.02 2.63 -23.68
N MET A 102 -1.83 1.99 -22.53
CA MET A 102 -0.79 0.99 -22.31
C MET A 102 -1.27 -0.42 -22.69
N PRO A 103 -0.36 -1.32 -23.06
CA PRO A 103 -0.70 -2.73 -23.26
C PRO A 103 -1.18 -3.38 -21.96
N GLU A 104 -2.02 -4.40 -22.08
CA GLU A 104 -2.42 -5.22 -20.93
C GLU A 104 -1.26 -6.08 -20.45
N THR A 105 -1.10 -6.16 -19.13
CA THR A 105 -0.12 -7.05 -18.50
C THR A 105 -0.71 -8.46 -18.35
N GLU A 106 -0.26 -9.41 -19.17
CA GLU A 106 -0.63 -10.81 -19.03
C GLU A 106 0.14 -11.46 -17.86
N ARG A 107 -0.53 -11.72 -16.73
CA ARG A 107 0.08 -12.45 -15.61
C ARG A 107 0.41 -13.88 -16.05
N ASN A 108 1.68 -14.27 -15.88
CA ASN A 108 2.14 -15.62 -16.20
C ASN A 108 1.46 -16.65 -15.26
N ARG A 109 0.49 -17.41 -15.79
CA ARG A 109 -0.21 -18.46 -15.05
C ARG A 109 0.59 -19.75 -15.09
N ARG A 110 1.63 -19.85 -14.27
CA ARG A 110 2.41 -21.09 -14.13
C ARG A 110 1.62 -22.13 -13.32
N SER A 111 1.58 -23.35 -13.83
CA SER A 111 1.05 -24.50 -13.11
C SER A 111 2.10 -25.03 -12.14
N ARG A 112 1.65 -25.70 -11.05
CA ARG A 112 2.54 -26.46 -10.16
C ARG A 112 3.37 -27.53 -10.89
N SER A 113 2.97 -27.92 -12.10
CA SER A 113 3.72 -28.85 -12.96
C SER A 113 4.95 -28.26 -13.64
N ASP A 114 5.03 -26.93 -13.76
CA ASP A 114 5.99 -26.28 -14.66
C ASP A 114 7.39 -26.14 -14.05
N GLY A 115 7.54 -26.50 -12.76
CA GLY A 115 8.77 -26.35 -11.99
C GLY A 115 9.14 -24.89 -11.75
N PRO A 116 10.23 -24.59 -11.03
CA PRO A 116 10.72 -23.23 -10.86
C PRO A 116 11.52 -22.78 -12.10
N GLN A 117 11.50 -21.47 -12.37
CA GLN A 117 12.29 -20.76 -13.39
C GLN A 117 13.37 -19.96 -12.66
N MET A 118 14.61 -20.46 -12.72
CA MET A 118 15.73 -19.82 -12.02
C MET A 118 16.32 -18.63 -12.80
N GLU A 119 16.43 -18.78 -14.12
CA GLU A 119 17.07 -17.82 -15.01
C GLU A 119 16.05 -16.94 -15.73
N SER A 120 16.47 -15.75 -16.16
CA SER A 120 15.67 -14.88 -17.03
C SER A 120 15.43 -15.54 -18.39
N GLU A 121 14.20 -15.40 -18.91
CA GLU A 121 13.82 -15.77 -20.28
C GLU A 121 13.84 -14.56 -21.23
N THR A 122 14.31 -13.39 -20.76
CA THR A 122 14.38 -12.18 -21.58
C THR A 122 15.59 -12.22 -22.50
N ASP A 123 15.36 -12.42 -23.79
CA ASP A 123 16.42 -12.44 -24.80
C ASP A 123 17.12 -11.08 -24.95
N GLY A 124 18.43 -11.03 -24.73
CA GLY A 124 19.26 -9.84 -24.96
C GLY A 124 20.22 -9.54 -23.81
N ALA A 125 20.89 -8.39 -23.90
CA ALA A 125 21.82 -7.91 -22.86
C ALA A 125 21.06 -7.15 -21.75
N TYR A 126 19.99 -7.76 -21.22
CA TYR A 126 19.13 -7.18 -20.18
C TYR A 126 19.55 -7.67 -18.79
N SER A 127 18.87 -7.17 -17.75
CA SER A 127 19.07 -7.64 -16.37
C SER A 127 18.93 -9.17 -16.27
N TRP A 128 19.74 -9.77 -15.40
CA TRP A 128 19.61 -11.18 -15.03
C TRP A 128 18.26 -11.50 -14.37
N ASN A 129 17.58 -10.46 -13.86
CA ASN A 129 16.25 -10.56 -13.30
C ASN A 129 15.21 -9.84 -14.16
N GLN A 130 14.28 -10.60 -14.77
CA GLN A 130 13.27 -10.05 -15.70
C GLN A 130 12.08 -9.34 -15.02
N ALA A 131 12.08 -9.25 -13.69
CA ALA A 131 11.19 -8.35 -12.96
C ALA A 131 11.66 -6.90 -12.99
N LEU A 132 12.92 -6.64 -13.37
CA LEU A 132 13.46 -5.30 -13.57
C LEU A 132 13.31 -4.92 -15.05
N ARG A 133 12.41 -4.00 -15.34
CA ARG A 133 12.10 -3.53 -16.71
C ARG A 133 12.28 -2.02 -16.88
N PRO A 134 13.39 -1.41 -16.40
CA PRO A 134 13.63 0.02 -16.51
C PRO A 134 13.69 0.51 -17.97
N GLU A 135 13.98 -0.37 -18.93
CA GLU A 135 13.98 -0.07 -20.36
C GLU A 135 12.59 0.13 -20.97
N THR A 136 11.51 -0.13 -20.22
CA THR A 136 10.14 0.08 -20.68
C THR A 136 9.89 1.58 -20.88
N ASP A 137 9.51 1.95 -22.10
CA ASP A 137 9.27 3.34 -22.50
C ASP A 137 7.79 3.54 -22.80
N ALA A 138 7.06 4.17 -21.86
CA ALA A 138 5.63 4.39 -22.03
C ALA A 138 5.31 5.22 -23.28
N ALA A 139 6.14 6.19 -23.67
CA ALA A 139 5.86 7.00 -24.85
C ALA A 139 5.98 6.19 -26.15
N ALA A 140 6.83 5.16 -26.18
CA ALA A 140 6.95 4.25 -27.31
C ALA A 140 5.83 3.19 -27.35
N LEU A 141 5.29 2.81 -26.19
CA LEU A 141 4.20 1.83 -26.09
C LEU A 141 2.81 2.43 -26.26
N PHE A 142 2.67 3.73 -26.01
CA PHE A 142 1.38 4.41 -25.97
C PHE A 142 0.60 4.32 -27.28
N THR A 143 -0.68 3.98 -27.17
CA THR A 143 -1.66 4.07 -28.26
C THR A 143 -2.98 4.64 -27.74
N ILE A 144 -3.63 5.51 -28.52
CA ILE A 144 -4.92 6.08 -28.10
C ILE A 144 -6.00 4.99 -28.02
N ASP A 145 -6.58 4.82 -26.83
CA ASP A 145 -7.84 4.10 -26.64
C ASP A 145 -9.01 5.09 -26.53
N ALA A 146 -9.83 5.17 -27.57
CA ALA A 146 -10.97 6.10 -27.62
C ALA A 146 -12.03 5.83 -26.53
N LYS A 147 -12.20 4.57 -26.12
CA LYS A 147 -13.20 4.18 -25.10
C LYS A 147 -12.70 4.58 -23.71
N ALA A 148 -11.43 4.30 -23.40
CA ALA A 148 -10.83 4.71 -22.14
C ALA A 148 -10.74 6.24 -22.03
N ALA A 149 -10.35 6.93 -23.11
CA ALA A 149 -10.33 8.40 -23.16
C ALA A 149 -11.71 9.00 -22.90
N LYS A 150 -12.77 8.44 -23.49
CA LYS A 150 -14.14 8.87 -23.23
C LYS A 150 -14.51 8.73 -21.75
N ALA A 151 -14.23 7.58 -21.12
CA ALA A 151 -14.55 7.35 -19.71
C ALA A 151 -13.78 8.31 -18.77
N LEU A 152 -12.52 8.59 -19.06
CA LEU A 152 -11.71 9.55 -18.32
C LEU A 152 -12.20 11.00 -18.50
N ARG A 153 -12.60 11.38 -19.73
CA ARG A 153 -13.20 12.69 -20.00
C ARG A 153 -14.54 12.86 -19.28
N GLU A 154 -15.35 11.80 -19.22
CA GLU A 154 -16.60 11.77 -18.45
C GLU A 154 -16.38 11.98 -16.94
N ALA A 155 -15.23 11.54 -16.42
CA ALA A 155 -14.80 11.78 -15.03
C ALA A 155 -14.14 13.16 -14.80
N GLY A 156 -13.99 13.96 -15.86
CA GLY A 156 -13.41 15.31 -15.80
C GLY A 156 -11.90 15.41 -16.05
N PHE A 157 -11.22 14.31 -16.37
CA PHE A 157 -9.80 14.34 -16.73
C PHE A 157 -9.58 14.93 -18.12
N GLY A 158 -8.50 15.68 -18.30
CA GLY A 158 -8.04 16.16 -19.61
C GLY A 158 -6.61 15.70 -19.96
N THR A 159 -5.86 15.28 -18.95
CA THR A 159 -4.44 14.89 -19.05
C THR A 159 -4.19 13.67 -18.18
N VAL A 160 -3.33 12.76 -18.64
CA VAL A 160 -2.99 11.52 -17.93
C VAL A 160 -1.47 11.30 -18.01
N SER A 161 -0.85 11.05 -16.85
CA SER A 161 0.45 10.36 -16.76
C SER A 161 0.19 8.86 -16.88
N THR A 162 0.80 8.23 -17.89
CA THR A 162 0.59 6.83 -18.21
C THR A 162 1.90 6.04 -18.19
N HIS A 163 1.86 4.85 -17.57
CA HIS A 163 2.98 3.91 -17.51
C HIS A 163 2.49 2.46 -17.55
N HIS A 164 3.38 1.53 -17.90
CA HIS A 164 3.04 0.11 -17.93
C HIS A 164 3.19 -0.50 -16.53
N HIS A 165 2.10 -1.03 -15.96
CA HIS A 165 2.08 -1.60 -14.60
C HIS A 165 2.70 -3.01 -14.53
N ASP A 166 3.96 -3.16 -14.92
CA ASP A 166 4.60 -4.48 -15.09
C ASP A 166 6.05 -4.52 -14.59
N GLY A 167 6.26 -5.14 -13.42
CA GLY A 167 7.57 -5.36 -12.82
C GLY A 167 7.85 -4.55 -11.55
N ILE A 168 8.99 -4.86 -10.93
CA ILE A 168 9.52 -4.17 -9.75
C ILE A 168 10.06 -2.80 -10.16
N SER A 169 10.77 -2.75 -11.30
CA SER A 169 11.05 -1.52 -12.03
C SER A 169 10.23 -1.54 -13.32
N ARG A 170 9.43 -0.51 -13.54
CA ARG A 170 8.40 -0.46 -14.58
C ARG A 170 8.73 0.51 -15.72
N GLY A 171 9.95 1.06 -15.70
CA GLY A 171 10.41 2.02 -16.70
C GLY A 171 9.76 3.39 -16.58
N SER A 172 9.74 4.12 -17.70
CA SER A 172 9.38 5.53 -17.71
C SER A 172 7.88 5.78 -17.93
N ALA A 173 7.38 6.90 -17.38
CA ALA A 173 6.05 7.41 -17.66
C ALA A 173 6.04 8.44 -18.80
N ALA A 174 4.89 8.55 -19.46
CA ALA A 174 4.59 9.57 -20.46
C ALA A 174 3.35 10.36 -20.07
N VAL A 175 3.31 11.66 -20.39
CA VAL A 175 2.13 12.50 -20.19
C VAL A 175 1.43 12.69 -21.52
N VAL A 176 0.14 12.37 -21.56
CA VAL A 176 -0.71 12.49 -22.75
C VAL A 176 -1.98 13.28 -22.45
N THR A 177 -2.50 13.99 -23.43
CA THR A 177 -3.86 14.56 -23.36
C THR A 177 -4.90 13.55 -23.83
N LEU A 178 -6.15 13.75 -23.42
CA LEU A 178 -7.29 12.97 -23.89
C LEU A 178 -7.94 13.55 -25.17
N ALA A 179 -7.18 14.21 -26.04
CA ALA A 179 -7.71 14.71 -27.30
C ALA A 179 -7.91 13.57 -28.33
N GLU A 180 -8.84 13.75 -29.27
CA GLU A 180 -9.05 12.83 -30.40
C GLU A 180 -8.21 13.32 -31.59
N SER A 181 -6.90 13.11 -31.49
CA SER A 181 -5.90 13.53 -32.46
C SER A 181 -4.90 12.41 -32.71
N SER A 182 -3.82 12.65 -33.46
CA SER A 182 -2.77 11.63 -33.63
C SER A 182 -1.97 11.42 -32.34
N ASP A 183 -1.38 10.23 -32.14
CA ASP A 183 -0.57 9.92 -30.94
C ASP A 183 0.54 10.97 -30.69
N ASN A 184 1.13 11.49 -31.78
CA ASN A 184 2.15 12.54 -31.73
C ASN A 184 1.62 13.93 -31.34
N GLU A 185 0.32 14.20 -31.46
CA GLU A 185 -0.31 15.46 -31.04
C GLU A 185 -0.80 15.42 -29.59
N VAL A 186 -1.11 14.22 -29.07
CA VAL A 186 -1.57 14.06 -27.70
C VAL A 186 -0.44 13.89 -26.69
N LEU A 187 0.73 13.39 -27.11
CA LEU A 187 1.91 13.25 -26.25
C LEU A 187 2.48 14.62 -25.85
N LEU A 188 2.36 14.98 -24.57
CA LEU A 188 2.87 16.23 -24.01
C LEU A 188 4.32 16.12 -23.55
N ALA A 189 4.65 15.04 -22.85
CA ALA A 189 5.97 14.84 -22.28
C ALA A 189 6.29 13.34 -22.23
N ARG A 190 7.57 13.02 -22.39
CA ARG A 190 8.13 11.68 -22.31
C ARG A 190 9.15 11.67 -21.17
N ASP A 191 9.29 10.52 -20.51
CA ASP A 191 10.23 10.30 -19.41
C ASP A 191 10.00 11.28 -18.24
N VAL A 192 8.75 11.39 -17.77
CA VAL A 192 8.40 12.34 -16.69
C VAL A 192 8.55 11.77 -15.28
N ALA A 193 8.59 10.44 -15.15
CA ALA A 193 8.76 9.74 -13.88
C ALA A 193 9.28 8.32 -14.15
N HIS A 194 9.92 7.72 -13.14
CA HIS A 194 10.26 6.30 -13.09
C HIS A 194 9.32 5.60 -12.12
N HIS A 195 8.70 4.50 -12.54
CA HIS A 195 7.77 3.76 -11.69
C HIS A 195 8.41 2.50 -11.09
N LEU A 196 8.18 2.30 -9.80
CA LEU A 196 8.69 1.19 -8.99
C LEU A 196 7.56 0.52 -8.20
N SER A 197 7.74 -0.75 -7.84
CA SER A 197 6.83 -1.48 -6.94
C SER A 197 7.52 -2.67 -6.30
N PHE A 198 6.87 -3.31 -5.33
CA PHE A 198 7.30 -4.64 -4.85
C PHE A 198 6.71 -5.81 -5.65
N ASP A 199 5.82 -5.56 -6.63
CA ASP A 199 5.20 -6.58 -7.48
C ASP A 199 6.12 -6.91 -8.67
N LYS A 200 6.24 -8.20 -9.00
CA LYS A 200 7.01 -8.70 -10.15
C LYS A 200 6.29 -8.59 -11.49
N GLY A 201 5.03 -8.20 -11.49
CA GLY A 201 4.20 -8.10 -12.68
C GLY A 201 4.08 -9.46 -13.39
N SER A 202 4.44 -9.48 -14.67
CA SER A 202 4.38 -10.65 -15.54
C SER A 202 5.58 -11.60 -15.41
N SER A 203 6.61 -11.24 -14.63
CA SER A 203 7.81 -12.09 -14.49
C SER A 203 7.48 -13.46 -13.91
N GLY A 204 7.76 -14.51 -14.68
CA GLY A 204 7.67 -15.92 -14.25
C GLY A 204 8.87 -16.45 -13.46
N GLN A 205 9.96 -15.68 -13.38
CA GLN A 205 11.20 -16.07 -12.69
C GLN A 205 10.93 -16.17 -11.20
N ASP A 206 11.49 -17.15 -10.51
CA ASP A 206 11.15 -17.42 -9.11
C ASP A 206 11.66 -16.30 -8.18
N TYR A 207 12.94 -15.91 -8.26
CA TYR A 207 13.49 -14.82 -7.44
C TYR A 207 13.05 -13.44 -7.95
N PRO A 208 12.63 -12.51 -7.08
CA PRO A 208 12.32 -12.74 -5.66
C PRO A 208 10.93 -13.39 -5.51
N ASN A 209 10.69 -14.20 -4.49
CA ASN A 209 9.33 -14.59 -4.10
C ASN A 209 8.85 -13.91 -2.81
N SER A 210 9.64 -12.98 -2.27
CA SER A 210 9.35 -12.26 -1.05
C SER A 210 9.57 -10.76 -1.17
N ARG A 211 8.94 -10.01 -0.27
CA ARG A 211 9.12 -8.56 -0.18
C ARG A 211 10.55 -8.18 0.22
N MET A 212 11.15 -8.91 1.16
CA MET A 212 12.57 -8.73 1.51
C MET A 212 13.51 -9.04 0.33
N GLY A 213 13.16 -10.01 -0.51
CA GLY A 213 13.88 -10.29 -1.77
C GLY A 213 13.71 -9.17 -2.80
N ALA A 214 12.50 -8.62 -2.97
CA ALA A 214 12.27 -7.45 -3.83
C ALA A 214 13.08 -6.23 -3.38
N MET A 215 13.11 -5.98 -2.06
CA MET A 215 13.93 -4.91 -1.48
C MET A 215 15.42 -5.17 -1.70
N ALA A 216 15.92 -6.38 -1.46
CA ALA A 216 17.31 -6.74 -1.72
C ALA A 216 17.71 -6.59 -3.19
N LEU A 217 16.84 -7.01 -4.13
CA LEU A 217 17.06 -6.84 -5.56
C LEU A 217 17.17 -5.35 -5.95
N LEU A 218 16.30 -4.49 -5.40
CA LEU A 218 16.38 -3.04 -5.60
C LEU A 218 17.69 -2.47 -5.05
N ARG A 219 18.08 -2.84 -3.82
CA ARG A 219 19.35 -2.39 -3.22
C ARG A 219 20.54 -2.78 -4.08
N GLN A 220 20.61 -4.03 -4.51
CA GLN A 220 21.69 -4.50 -5.38
C GLN A 220 21.65 -3.79 -6.74
N THR A 221 20.48 -3.48 -7.28
CA THR A 221 20.34 -2.74 -8.55
C THR A 221 20.91 -1.33 -8.46
N TYR A 222 20.69 -0.61 -7.35
CA TYR A 222 21.31 0.70 -7.13
C TYR A 222 22.85 0.59 -7.08
N LEU A 223 23.38 -0.36 -6.30
CA LEU A 223 24.83 -0.60 -6.22
C LEU A 223 25.44 -0.98 -7.57
N ASP A 224 24.74 -1.80 -8.34
CA ASP A 224 25.17 -2.22 -9.67
C ASP A 224 25.15 -1.06 -10.67
N ALA A 225 24.16 -0.16 -10.56
CA ALA A 225 24.05 1.02 -11.41
C ALA A 225 25.18 2.03 -11.13
N ASP A 226 25.56 2.21 -9.86
CA ASP A 226 26.69 3.04 -9.48
C ASP A 226 28.01 2.44 -9.98
N TRP A 227 28.22 1.13 -9.74
CA TRP A 227 29.37 0.38 -10.23
C TRP A 227 29.51 0.47 -11.76
N TYR A 228 28.43 0.20 -12.49
CA TYR A 228 28.41 0.27 -13.96
C TYR A 228 28.68 1.67 -14.50
N GLY A 229 28.28 2.71 -13.74
CA GLY A 229 28.50 4.11 -14.07
C GLY A 229 29.95 4.58 -13.94
N ALA A 230 30.72 3.95 -13.05
CA ALA A 230 32.13 4.30 -12.79
C ALA A 230 33.08 3.96 -13.95
N GLY A 231 32.66 3.09 -14.88
CA GLY A 231 33.39 2.79 -16.12
C GLY A 231 34.07 1.42 -16.15
N ASP A 232 34.06 0.68 -15.05
CA ASP A 232 34.61 -0.67 -14.94
C ASP A 232 33.60 -1.74 -15.40
N ARG A 233 33.45 -1.84 -16.72
CA ARG A 233 32.47 -2.72 -17.37
C ARG A 233 33.09 -4.04 -17.80
N ALA A 234 32.70 -5.14 -17.14
CA ALA A 234 32.94 -6.50 -17.62
C ALA A 234 31.95 -6.92 -18.73
N GLU A 235 30.76 -6.30 -18.76
CA GLU A 235 29.67 -6.61 -19.69
C GLU A 235 28.88 -5.36 -20.11
N THR A 236 28.00 -5.51 -21.10
CA THR A 236 26.98 -4.51 -21.45
C THR A 236 25.64 -4.92 -20.83
N ASN A 237 24.96 -3.98 -20.18
CA ASN A 237 23.67 -4.23 -19.54
C ASN A 237 22.68 -3.09 -19.83
N LEU A 238 21.72 -3.36 -20.72
CA LEU A 238 20.74 -2.39 -21.22
C LEU A 238 19.75 -1.94 -20.14
N SER A 239 19.41 -2.84 -19.20
CA SER A 239 18.51 -2.50 -18.08
C SER A 239 19.20 -1.55 -17.11
N ILE A 240 20.47 -1.76 -16.77
CA ILE A 240 21.22 -0.81 -15.93
C ILE A 240 21.40 0.54 -16.66
N GLU A 241 21.65 0.53 -17.97
CA GLU A 241 21.72 1.76 -18.75
C GLU A 241 20.40 2.54 -18.77
N ALA A 242 19.27 1.84 -18.85
CA ALA A 242 17.95 2.46 -18.74
C ALA A 242 17.69 2.98 -17.33
N TRP A 243 17.95 2.17 -16.29
CA TRP A 243 17.81 2.55 -14.89
C TRP A 243 18.51 3.88 -14.59
N ARG A 244 19.78 4.00 -15.01
CA ARG A 244 20.59 5.21 -14.82
C ARG A 244 20.02 6.45 -15.52
N LYS A 245 19.37 6.30 -16.67
CA LYS A 245 18.73 7.44 -17.38
C LYS A 245 17.50 7.95 -16.64
N LEU A 246 16.87 7.10 -15.85
CA LEU A 246 15.64 7.40 -15.14
C LEU A 246 15.86 7.99 -13.75
N GLN A 247 17.07 7.92 -13.19
CA GLN A 247 17.35 8.34 -11.80
C GLN A 247 17.13 9.83 -11.54
N ASP A 248 17.31 10.68 -12.56
CA ASP A 248 17.09 12.12 -12.44
C ASP A 248 15.59 12.50 -12.47
N MET A 249 14.71 11.54 -12.76
CA MET A 249 13.27 11.75 -12.80
C MET A 249 12.64 11.50 -11.42
N PRO A 250 11.48 12.11 -11.13
CA PRO A 250 10.66 11.71 -10.00
C PRO A 250 10.47 10.18 -9.96
N GLN A 251 10.76 9.59 -8.80
CA GLN A 251 10.65 8.15 -8.57
C GLN A 251 9.31 7.88 -7.87
N ILE A 252 8.37 7.25 -8.56
CA ILE A 252 7.04 6.92 -8.00
C ILE A 252 7.02 5.44 -7.60
N PHE A 253 6.82 5.17 -6.31
CA PHE A 253 6.81 3.82 -5.74
C PHE A 253 5.40 3.42 -5.31
N GLU A 254 4.85 2.37 -5.92
CA GLU A 254 3.55 1.81 -5.55
C GLU A 254 3.65 0.87 -4.35
N VAL A 255 2.79 1.10 -3.35
CA VAL A 255 2.66 0.28 -2.14
C VAL A 255 1.19 0.01 -1.82
N GLU A 256 0.95 -1.05 -1.04
CA GLU A 256 -0.41 -1.51 -0.70
C GLU A 256 -0.89 -1.05 0.69
N ASP A 257 0.03 -0.65 1.57
CA ASP A 257 -0.27 -0.29 2.96
C ASP A 257 0.79 0.65 3.54
N TRP A 258 0.49 1.28 4.69
CA TRP A 258 1.42 2.21 5.36
C TRP A 258 2.74 1.57 5.80
N GLN A 259 2.78 0.26 6.11
CA GLN A 259 4.05 -0.40 6.46
C GLN A 259 4.94 -0.53 5.23
N ASN A 260 4.36 -0.79 4.07
CA ASN A 260 5.06 -0.83 2.79
C ASN A 260 5.53 0.55 2.34
N ALA A 261 4.79 1.62 2.68
CA ALA A 261 5.26 2.99 2.48
C ALA A 261 6.58 3.23 3.22
N LEU A 262 6.65 2.86 4.51
CA LEU A 262 7.89 2.97 5.30
C LEU A 262 9.01 2.05 4.78
N ARG A 263 8.68 0.86 4.27
CA ARG A 263 9.67 -0.04 3.65
C ARG A 263 10.25 0.54 2.36
N ALA A 264 9.42 1.13 1.52
CA ALA A 264 9.87 1.79 0.29
C ALA A 264 10.78 2.98 0.63
N ASP A 265 10.35 3.82 1.57
CA ASP A 265 11.13 4.95 2.09
C ASP A 265 12.51 4.52 2.60
N LYS A 266 12.56 3.46 3.43
CA LYS A 266 13.81 2.87 3.94
C LYS A 266 14.79 2.45 2.83
N VAL A 267 14.28 1.88 1.72
CA VAL A 267 15.14 1.58 0.56
C VAL A 267 15.63 2.87 -0.10
N GLY A 268 14.78 3.90 -0.19
CA GLY A 268 15.15 5.21 -0.75
C GLY A 268 16.24 5.89 0.06
N ASP A 269 16.09 5.93 1.39
CA ASP A 269 17.06 6.50 2.32
C ASP A 269 18.45 5.88 2.21
N GLU A 270 18.54 4.56 2.02
CA GLU A 270 19.82 3.84 1.84
C GLU A 270 20.62 4.34 0.62
N PHE A 271 19.95 4.93 -0.38
CA PHE A 271 20.58 5.44 -1.62
C PHE A 271 20.34 6.94 -1.85
N GLY A 272 19.77 7.66 -0.88
CA GLY A 272 19.48 9.09 -1.00
C GLY A 272 18.41 9.44 -2.03
N VAL A 273 17.45 8.54 -2.25
CA VAL A 273 16.33 8.72 -3.19
C VAL A 273 15.05 9.02 -2.42
N GLN A 274 14.50 10.22 -2.60
CA GLN A 274 13.18 10.54 -2.07
C GLN A 274 12.09 10.01 -3.02
N TYR A 275 11.40 8.96 -2.60
CA TYR A 275 10.25 8.47 -3.37
C TYR A 275 9.02 9.35 -3.20
N VAL A 276 8.25 9.45 -4.28
CA VAL A 276 6.83 9.76 -4.25
C VAL A 276 6.10 8.44 -4.05
N ILE A 277 5.24 8.32 -3.05
CA ILE A 277 4.62 7.05 -2.68
C ILE A 277 3.17 7.03 -3.18
N ARG A 278 2.84 6.11 -4.10
CA ARG A 278 1.44 5.77 -4.40
C ARG A 278 0.95 4.84 -3.29
N GLY A 279 0.14 5.40 -2.40
CA GLY A 279 -0.29 4.80 -1.14
C GLY A 279 -1.37 3.71 -1.27
N GLY A 280 -1.76 3.16 -0.13
CA GLY A 280 -2.77 2.11 -0.01
C GLY A 280 -4.16 2.62 0.37
N GLY A 281 -4.29 3.87 0.83
CA GLY A 281 -5.54 4.43 1.36
C GLY A 281 -5.74 4.19 2.86
N ASP A 282 -4.68 3.78 3.57
CA ASP A 282 -4.68 3.48 5.00
C ASP A 282 -3.69 4.33 5.81
N GLU A 283 -3.20 5.42 5.21
CA GLU A 283 -2.19 6.32 5.76
C GLU A 283 -2.62 6.96 7.10
N TYR A 284 -3.92 7.19 7.29
CA TYR A 284 -4.50 7.69 8.55
C TYR A 284 -4.15 6.83 9.78
N GLN A 285 -3.71 5.58 9.60
CA GLN A 285 -3.31 4.72 10.69
C GLN A 285 -1.97 5.13 11.32
N ARG A 286 -1.09 5.82 10.57
CA ARG A 286 0.26 6.21 10.99
C ARG A 286 0.72 7.56 10.40
N PRO A 287 -0.06 8.64 10.53
CA PRO A 287 0.28 9.93 9.93
C PRO A 287 1.66 10.47 10.36
N GLU A 288 2.01 10.37 11.64
CA GLU A 288 3.29 10.92 12.13
C GLU A 288 4.51 10.18 11.58
N ALA A 289 4.44 8.84 11.48
CA ALA A 289 5.53 8.05 10.90
C ALA A 289 5.67 8.31 9.39
N LEU A 290 4.54 8.44 8.68
CA LEU A 290 4.53 8.75 7.24
C LEU A 290 4.91 10.19 6.94
N LYS A 291 4.77 11.12 7.90
CA LYS A 291 5.31 12.47 7.79
C LYS A 291 6.83 12.49 7.94
N ALA A 292 7.35 11.63 8.82
CA ALA A 292 8.78 11.55 9.09
C ALA A 292 9.60 11.06 7.87
N SER A 293 8.99 10.33 6.94
CA SER A 293 9.62 9.92 5.68
C SER A 293 9.89 11.09 4.72
N GLY A 294 9.23 12.24 4.90
CA GLY A 294 9.31 13.37 3.98
C GLY A 294 8.71 13.11 2.58
N ALA A 295 8.09 11.94 2.37
CA ALA A 295 7.54 11.55 1.07
C ALA A 295 6.30 12.38 0.70
N THR A 296 6.15 12.63 -0.60
CA THR A 296 4.87 13.08 -1.17
C THR A 296 4.02 11.87 -1.51
N PHE A 297 2.73 11.90 -1.18
CA PHE A 297 1.82 10.77 -1.41
C PHE A 297 0.90 10.97 -2.62
N ILE A 298 0.70 9.92 -3.42
CA ILE A 298 -0.40 9.82 -4.38
C ILE A 298 -1.48 8.98 -3.69
N LEU A 299 -2.58 9.61 -3.28
CA LEU A 299 -3.66 8.97 -2.54
C LEU A 299 -4.69 8.34 -3.50
N PRO A 300 -4.93 7.02 -3.41
CA PRO A 300 -6.08 6.42 -4.06
C PRO A 300 -7.37 6.82 -3.31
N LEU A 301 -8.47 7.01 -4.04
CA LEU A 301 -9.80 7.23 -3.46
C LEU A 301 -10.66 5.97 -3.46
N THR A 302 -10.03 4.80 -3.32
CA THR A 302 -10.72 3.52 -3.20
C THR A 302 -11.08 3.27 -1.76
N PHE A 303 -12.38 3.31 -1.45
CA PHE A 303 -12.87 3.00 -0.12
C PHE A 303 -13.56 1.63 -0.13
N PRO A 304 -13.34 0.78 0.89
CA PRO A 304 -14.15 -0.43 1.08
C PRO A 304 -15.65 -0.08 1.19
N ASP A 305 -16.50 -0.94 0.64
CA ASP A 305 -17.96 -0.87 0.85
C ASP A 305 -18.35 -1.38 2.24
N ALA A 306 -19.58 -1.06 2.67
CA ALA A 306 -20.13 -1.62 3.90
C ALA A 306 -20.24 -3.15 3.81
N TYR A 307 -20.03 -3.88 4.90
CA TYR A 307 -20.15 -5.33 4.88
C TYR A 307 -21.61 -5.77 4.98
N ASP A 308 -22.02 -6.76 4.18
CA ASP A 308 -23.33 -7.40 4.34
C ASP A 308 -23.34 -8.34 5.55
N VAL A 309 -23.53 -7.77 6.73
CA VAL A 309 -23.54 -8.46 8.03
C VAL A 309 -24.95 -8.84 8.50
N THR A 310 -25.89 -9.01 7.57
CA THR A 310 -27.27 -9.41 7.89
C THR A 310 -27.38 -10.83 8.45
N ASP A 311 -26.46 -11.72 8.07
CA ASP A 311 -26.28 -13.01 8.72
C ASP A 311 -25.28 -12.88 9.89
N PRO A 312 -25.69 -13.18 11.14
CA PRO A 312 -24.81 -13.08 12.31
C PRO A 312 -23.56 -13.97 12.19
N PHE A 313 -23.63 -15.14 11.55
CA PHE A 313 -22.45 -16.00 11.39
C PHE A 313 -21.48 -15.44 10.35
N ALA A 314 -22.01 -14.82 9.29
CA ALA A 314 -21.19 -14.13 8.32
C ALA A 314 -20.55 -12.87 8.93
N ALA A 315 -21.28 -12.17 9.80
CA ALA A 315 -20.74 -11.04 10.55
C ALA A 315 -19.50 -11.43 11.36
N ASP A 316 -19.48 -12.60 12.01
CA ASP A 316 -18.33 -13.10 12.79
C ASP A 316 -17.05 -13.31 11.98
N MET A 317 -17.15 -13.42 10.65
CA MET A 317 -15.96 -13.48 9.77
C MET A 317 -15.30 -12.11 9.59
N VAL A 318 -16.02 -11.00 9.80
CA VAL A 318 -15.48 -9.65 9.63
C VAL A 318 -14.73 -9.25 10.90
N SER A 319 -13.43 -9.01 10.75
CA SER A 319 -12.58 -8.54 11.83
C SER A 319 -12.92 -7.08 12.22
N LEU A 320 -12.62 -6.71 13.46
CA LEU A 320 -12.76 -5.32 13.90
C LEU A 320 -11.92 -4.36 13.04
N ALA A 321 -10.72 -4.78 12.63
CA ALA A 321 -9.85 -3.99 11.75
C ALA A 321 -10.53 -3.66 10.41
N GLN A 322 -11.20 -4.64 9.80
CA GLN A 322 -11.95 -4.44 8.56
C GLN A 322 -13.11 -3.44 8.73
N LEU A 323 -13.84 -3.53 9.84
CA LEU A 323 -14.93 -2.60 10.13
C LEU A 323 -14.42 -1.17 10.39
N ARG A 324 -13.33 -1.03 11.15
CA ARG A 324 -12.69 0.28 11.38
C ARG A 324 -12.16 0.88 10.08
N HIS A 325 -11.54 0.07 9.23
CA HIS A 325 -11.05 0.54 7.94
C HIS A 325 -12.18 0.97 7.02
N TRP A 326 -13.29 0.21 7.02
CA TRP A 326 -14.50 0.60 6.31
C TRP A 326 -14.99 2.00 6.67
N GLU A 327 -15.14 2.26 7.96
CA GLU A 327 -15.65 3.53 8.43
C GLU A 327 -14.68 4.70 8.22
N ARG A 328 -13.38 4.47 8.43
CA ARG A 328 -12.36 5.55 8.50
C ARG A 328 -11.65 5.85 7.19
N ALA A 329 -11.62 4.92 6.22
CA ALA A 329 -10.93 5.13 4.94
C ALA A 329 -11.35 6.41 4.19
N PRO A 330 -12.65 6.83 4.18
CA PRO A 330 -13.04 8.11 3.60
C PRO A 330 -12.34 9.33 4.23
N GLY A 331 -11.98 9.25 5.52
CA GLY A 331 -11.28 10.32 6.24
C GLY A 331 -9.77 10.36 5.99
N ASN A 332 -9.22 9.45 5.19
CA ASN A 332 -7.78 9.31 4.98
C ASN A 332 -7.13 10.61 4.49
N MET A 333 -7.71 11.23 3.46
CA MET A 333 -7.20 12.47 2.90
C MET A 333 -7.14 13.61 3.93
N ALA A 334 -8.18 13.73 4.77
CA ALA A 334 -8.21 14.75 5.80
C ALA A 334 -7.12 14.51 6.86
N ALA A 335 -6.89 13.25 7.26
CA ALA A 335 -5.83 12.89 8.20
C ALA A 335 -4.43 13.18 7.64
N VAL A 336 -4.19 12.87 6.36
CA VAL A 336 -2.92 13.17 5.67
C VAL A 336 -2.70 14.68 5.57
N ALA A 337 -3.74 15.44 5.24
CA ALA A 337 -3.68 16.91 5.19
C ALA A 337 -3.41 17.53 6.57
N GLU A 338 -4.09 17.07 7.62
CA GLU A 338 -3.91 17.55 9.00
C GLU A 338 -2.51 17.26 9.52
N ALA A 339 -1.94 16.11 9.17
CA ALA A 339 -0.56 15.77 9.46
C ALA A 339 0.45 16.68 8.73
N GLY A 340 0.04 17.39 7.67
CA GLY A 340 0.89 18.23 6.84
C GLY A 340 1.76 17.44 5.87
N ILE A 341 1.29 16.26 5.43
CA ILE A 341 1.96 15.44 4.41
C ILE A 341 1.55 15.97 3.03
N PRO A 342 2.50 16.29 2.13
CA PRO A 342 2.17 16.69 0.76
C PRO A 342 1.50 15.54 0.01
N PHE A 343 0.40 15.81 -0.70
CA PHE A 343 -0.27 14.77 -1.48
C PHE A 343 -0.95 15.26 -2.76
N VAL A 344 -1.17 14.32 -3.67
CA VAL A 344 -2.00 14.43 -4.87
C VAL A 344 -2.97 13.24 -4.93
N ILE A 345 -3.94 13.26 -5.84
CA ILE A 345 -5.00 12.23 -5.93
C ILE A 345 -4.91 11.47 -7.25
N THR A 346 -5.25 10.18 -7.22
CA THR A 346 -5.42 9.34 -8.42
C THR A 346 -6.80 8.66 -8.45
N ALA A 347 -7.33 8.43 -9.65
CA ALA A 347 -8.49 7.59 -9.89
C ALA A 347 -8.13 6.09 -10.03
N ASP A 348 -6.84 5.75 -10.03
CA ASP A 348 -6.39 4.37 -10.03
C ASP A 348 -6.94 3.60 -8.82
N GLY A 349 -7.35 2.35 -9.05
CA GLY A 349 -8.03 1.51 -8.06
C GLY A 349 -9.56 1.66 -7.99
N LEU A 350 -10.16 2.63 -8.68
CA LEU A 350 -11.62 2.72 -8.83
C LEU A 350 -12.14 1.74 -9.90
N GLU A 351 -13.35 1.22 -9.74
CA GLU A 351 -13.98 0.36 -10.75
C GLU A 351 -14.19 1.10 -12.08
N LYS A 352 -14.55 2.38 -12.00
CA LYS A 352 -14.68 3.29 -13.13
C LYS A 352 -14.11 4.66 -12.78
N PRO A 353 -13.47 5.37 -13.72
CA PRO A 353 -13.00 6.73 -13.46
C PRO A 353 -14.09 7.67 -12.93
N THR A 354 -15.34 7.52 -13.38
CA THR A 354 -16.47 8.36 -12.95
C THR A 354 -16.86 8.18 -11.48
N ASP A 355 -16.45 7.08 -10.84
CA ASP A 355 -16.69 6.85 -9.41
C ASP A 355 -15.88 7.83 -8.55
N LEU A 356 -14.89 8.51 -9.13
CA LEU A 356 -14.09 9.57 -8.50
C LEU A 356 -14.99 10.63 -7.86
N HIS A 357 -16.08 11.02 -8.51
CA HIS A 357 -17.00 12.04 -7.97
C HIS A 357 -17.69 11.59 -6.68
N GLU A 358 -18.07 10.32 -6.58
CA GLU A 358 -18.65 9.76 -5.35
C GLU A 358 -17.59 9.66 -4.25
N ALA A 359 -16.38 9.23 -4.61
CA ALA A 359 -15.29 9.10 -3.66
C ALA A 359 -14.84 10.47 -3.10
N MET A 360 -14.73 11.50 -3.93
CA MET A 360 -14.44 12.88 -3.48
C MET A 360 -15.51 13.40 -2.51
N ARG A 361 -16.80 13.18 -2.81
CA ARG A 361 -17.90 13.54 -1.89
C ARG A 361 -17.76 12.86 -0.55
N LYS A 362 -17.46 11.55 -0.54
CA LYS A 362 -17.21 10.82 0.71
C LYS A 362 -16.01 11.40 1.47
N ALA A 363 -14.93 11.74 0.77
CA ALA A 363 -13.75 12.35 1.38
C ALA A 363 -14.01 13.76 1.94
N ILE A 364 -14.81 14.59 1.27
CA ILE A 364 -15.20 15.95 1.72
C ILE A 364 -16.24 15.90 2.84
N LYS A 365 -17.11 14.89 2.86
CA LYS A 365 -17.97 14.63 4.02
C LYS A 365 -17.17 14.16 5.23
N ALA A 366 -16.03 13.50 5.02
CA ALA A 366 -15.26 12.84 6.06
C ALA A 366 -13.89 13.45 6.38
N GLY A 367 -13.38 14.52 5.80
CA GLY A 367 -13.87 15.87 5.55
C GLY A 367 -12.64 16.67 5.21
N ALA A 368 -12.19 16.35 4.02
CA ALA A 368 -11.14 17.01 3.30
C ALA A 368 -11.63 18.39 2.85
N ASP A 369 -10.72 19.35 2.84
CA ASP A 369 -10.99 20.69 2.34
C ASP A 369 -11.12 20.68 0.81
N GLU A 370 -12.21 21.26 0.27
CA GLU A 370 -12.51 21.24 -1.17
C GLU A 370 -11.42 21.88 -2.02
N ARG A 371 -10.80 22.96 -1.53
CA ARG A 371 -9.72 23.64 -2.25
C ARG A 371 -8.49 22.75 -2.34
N THR A 372 -8.17 22.04 -1.27
CA THR A 372 -7.09 21.05 -1.21
C THR A 372 -7.36 19.90 -2.17
N VAL A 373 -8.61 19.37 -2.22
CA VAL A 373 -9.03 18.35 -3.19
C VAL A 373 -8.83 18.83 -4.63
N MET A 374 -9.28 20.07 -4.93
CA MET A 374 -9.11 20.65 -6.27
C MET A 374 -7.63 20.78 -6.65
N ALA A 375 -6.79 21.28 -5.74
CA ALA A 375 -5.35 21.40 -5.98
C ALA A 375 -4.69 20.04 -6.24
N ALA A 376 -5.06 19.02 -5.44
CA ALA A 376 -4.55 17.66 -5.54
C ALA A 376 -4.98 16.92 -6.82
N LEU A 377 -5.96 17.43 -7.57
CA LEU A 377 -6.40 16.92 -8.89
C LEU A 377 -5.95 17.78 -10.07
N THR A 378 -5.42 18.98 -9.83
CA THR A 378 -5.12 19.95 -10.90
C THR A 378 -3.66 20.42 -10.84
N THR A 379 -3.37 21.44 -10.04
CA THR A 379 -2.03 22.05 -9.97
C THR A 379 -0.99 21.11 -9.35
N GLY A 380 -1.34 20.35 -8.32
CA GLY A 380 -0.43 19.44 -7.62
C GLY A 380 0.17 18.36 -8.54
N PRO A 381 -0.64 17.53 -9.23
CA PRO A 381 -0.14 16.59 -10.22
C PRO A 381 0.70 17.24 -11.32
N ALA A 382 0.29 18.42 -11.79
CA ALA A 382 1.01 19.13 -12.85
C ALA A 382 2.39 19.61 -12.40
N GLU A 383 2.52 20.06 -11.14
CA GLU A 383 3.80 20.43 -10.52
C GLU A 383 4.68 19.20 -10.31
N LEU A 384 4.12 18.12 -9.76
CA LEU A 384 4.82 16.86 -9.51
C LEU A 384 5.46 16.29 -10.78
N LEU A 385 4.73 16.34 -11.90
CA LEU A 385 5.17 15.81 -13.20
C LEU A 385 5.98 16.83 -14.03
N GLY A 386 6.23 18.04 -13.53
CA GLY A 386 6.98 19.07 -14.25
C GLY A 386 6.28 19.62 -15.50
N ILE A 387 4.94 19.64 -15.51
CA ILE A 387 4.09 20.09 -16.63
C ILE A 387 3.16 21.26 -16.26
N ALA A 388 3.40 21.90 -15.10
CA ALA A 388 2.60 23.02 -14.58
C ALA A 388 2.61 24.26 -15.49
N ASP A 389 3.55 24.39 -16.43
CA ASP A 389 3.56 25.44 -17.45
C ASP A 389 2.55 25.18 -18.59
N ARG A 390 1.94 24.00 -18.63
CA ARG A 390 1.08 23.54 -19.74
C ARG A 390 -0.34 23.22 -19.32
N VAL A 391 -0.55 22.60 -18.17
CA VAL A 391 -1.85 22.08 -17.69
C VAL A 391 -2.00 22.29 -16.17
N GLY A 392 -3.18 21.96 -15.63
CA GLY A 392 -3.49 22.09 -14.20
C GLY A 392 -4.08 23.46 -13.79
N ALA A 393 -4.07 24.44 -14.70
CA ALA A 393 -4.70 25.74 -14.51
C ALA A 393 -5.16 26.33 -15.88
N LEU A 394 -5.88 27.44 -15.84
CA LEU A 394 -6.37 28.19 -17.00
C LEU A 394 -5.68 29.56 -17.13
N GLU A 395 -4.36 29.57 -16.93
CA GLU A 395 -3.56 30.78 -17.10
C GLU A 395 -3.17 31.01 -18.57
N GLN A 396 -2.86 32.25 -18.92
CA GLN A 396 -2.51 32.63 -20.28
C GLN A 396 -1.35 31.78 -20.84
N GLY A 397 -1.55 31.20 -22.01
CA GLY A 397 -0.57 30.37 -22.72
C GLY A 397 -0.65 28.87 -22.43
N MET A 398 -1.33 28.46 -21.35
CA MET A 398 -1.57 27.06 -21.03
C MET A 398 -2.51 26.40 -22.04
N LEU A 399 -2.49 25.07 -22.12
CA LEU A 399 -3.46 24.32 -22.91
C LEU A 399 -4.86 24.56 -22.35
N ALA A 400 -5.82 24.75 -23.25
CA ALA A 400 -7.21 24.92 -22.88
C ALA A 400 -7.83 23.55 -22.54
N ASN A 401 -7.48 23.05 -21.36
CA ASN A 401 -8.01 21.82 -20.75
C ASN A 401 -8.93 22.20 -19.58
N PHE A 402 -10.25 22.14 -19.76
CA PHE A 402 -11.22 22.50 -18.72
C PHE A 402 -12.53 21.73 -18.81
N ILE A 403 -13.23 21.62 -17.70
CA ILE A 403 -14.60 21.12 -17.64
C ILE A 403 -15.60 22.27 -17.49
N VAL A 404 -16.78 22.11 -18.08
CA VAL A 404 -17.92 23.02 -17.92
C VAL A 404 -19.00 22.32 -17.11
N THR A 405 -19.38 22.89 -15.98
CA THR A 405 -20.32 22.31 -15.02
C THR A 405 -21.46 23.27 -14.67
N ASP A 406 -22.56 22.76 -14.10
CA ASP A 406 -23.66 23.58 -13.56
C ASP A 406 -23.33 24.17 -12.18
N LYS A 407 -22.51 23.47 -11.39
CA LYS A 407 -22.09 23.83 -10.04
C LYS A 407 -20.73 23.21 -9.71
N ASN A 408 -20.29 23.33 -8.45
CA ASN A 408 -19.07 22.70 -7.98
C ASN A 408 -19.07 21.18 -8.27
N PRO A 409 -18.07 20.62 -8.98
CA PRO A 409 -18.03 19.21 -9.38
C PRO A 409 -18.00 18.22 -8.21
N PHE A 410 -17.80 18.69 -6.98
CA PHE A 410 -17.78 17.89 -5.77
C PHE A 410 -19.11 17.87 -5.03
N THR A 411 -20.13 18.60 -5.49
CA THR A 411 -21.47 18.60 -4.86
C THR A 411 -22.37 17.49 -5.41
N GLU A 412 -23.41 17.11 -4.66
CA GLU A 412 -24.36 16.11 -5.14
C GLU A 412 -25.07 16.58 -6.41
N LYS A 413 -25.29 15.65 -7.35
CA LYS A 413 -25.96 15.89 -8.64
C LYS A 413 -25.28 16.92 -9.56
N ALA A 414 -24.05 17.33 -9.26
CA ALA A 414 -23.24 18.15 -10.17
C ALA A 414 -23.12 17.46 -11.53
N THR A 415 -23.31 18.23 -12.60
CA THR A 415 -23.30 17.76 -13.97
C THR A 415 -22.15 18.38 -14.73
N ILE A 416 -21.30 17.54 -15.32
CA ILE A 416 -20.33 17.94 -16.32
C ILE A 416 -21.02 17.93 -17.69
N TYR A 417 -21.10 19.08 -18.34
CA TYR A 417 -21.69 19.23 -19.67
C TYR A 417 -20.65 18.96 -20.76
N GLN A 418 -19.47 19.52 -20.60
CA GLN A 418 -18.40 19.43 -21.58
C GLN A 418 -17.06 19.26 -20.89
N ASN A 419 -16.16 18.51 -21.53
CA ASN A 419 -14.75 18.49 -21.19
C ASN A 419 -13.98 18.97 -22.41
N TRP A 420 -13.27 20.07 -22.28
CA TRP A 420 -12.46 20.66 -23.33
C TRP A 420 -11.04 20.15 -23.17
N VAL A 421 -10.45 19.62 -24.24
CA VAL A 421 -9.07 19.14 -24.25
C VAL A 421 -8.34 19.70 -25.46
N GLN A 422 -7.22 20.37 -25.25
CA GLN A 422 -6.50 21.16 -26.25
C GLN A 422 -7.41 22.17 -26.97
N GLY A 423 -8.37 22.75 -26.24
CA GLY A 423 -9.36 23.69 -26.77
C GLY A 423 -10.43 23.07 -27.69
N TYR A 424 -10.55 21.74 -27.72
CA TYR A 424 -11.62 21.04 -28.40
C TYR A 424 -12.73 20.60 -27.44
N PRO A 425 -14.00 20.93 -27.71
CA PRO A 425 -15.11 20.48 -26.87
C PRO A 425 -15.42 19.00 -27.07
N PHE A 426 -15.41 18.23 -25.98
CA PHE A 426 -16.05 16.92 -25.90
C PHE A 426 -17.38 17.07 -25.17
N GLU A 427 -18.47 17.00 -25.92
CA GLU A 427 -19.83 17.14 -25.38
C GLU A 427 -20.27 15.87 -24.66
N LEU A 428 -20.53 15.97 -23.36
CA LEU A 428 -21.07 14.90 -22.52
C LEU A 428 -22.58 15.04 -22.37
N LYS A 429 -23.05 16.29 -22.21
CA LYS A 429 -24.47 16.68 -22.22
C LYS A 429 -24.62 18.06 -22.90
N PRO A 430 -25.78 18.35 -23.51
CA PRO A 430 -26.05 19.68 -24.09
C PRO A 430 -25.95 20.79 -23.04
N LEU A 431 -25.25 21.89 -23.35
CA LEU A 431 -25.13 23.07 -22.46
C LEU A 431 -26.47 23.80 -22.28
N GLU A 432 -27.26 23.83 -23.35
CA GLU A 432 -28.63 24.34 -23.38
C GLU A 432 -29.56 23.15 -23.62
N ALA A 433 -30.49 22.93 -22.69
CA ALA A 433 -31.53 21.91 -22.84
C ALA A 433 -32.83 22.56 -23.31
N THR A 434 -33.56 21.91 -24.21
CA THR A 434 -34.84 22.42 -24.69
C THR A 434 -35.88 22.40 -23.56
N ASP A 435 -36.54 23.54 -23.32
CA ASP A 435 -37.56 23.67 -22.28
C ASP A 435 -38.87 22.95 -22.68
N LEU A 436 -38.89 21.63 -22.52
CA LEU A 436 -40.13 20.85 -22.55
C LEU A 436 -40.95 21.07 -21.27
N ALA A 437 -42.25 21.33 -21.42
CA ALA A 437 -43.22 21.37 -20.34
C ALA A 437 -43.47 19.97 -19.74
N ASP A 438 -43.91 19.92 -18.47
CA ASP A 438 -44.19 18.67 -17.74
C ASP A 438 -45.28 17.80 -18.40
N ALA A 439 -46.17 18.41 -19.18
CA ALA A 439 -47.19 17.70 -19.92
C ALA A 439 -47.60 18.41 -21.21
N TYR A 440 -48.02 17.63 -22.20
CA TYR A 440 -48.52 18.09 -23.49
C TYR A 440 -49.85 17.42 -23.86
N ASP A 441 -50.76 18.22 -24.40
CA ASP A 441 -51.86 17.76 -25.23
C ASP A 441 -51.34 17.51 -26.65
N ILE A 442 -51.23 16.24 -27.01
CA ILE A 442 -50.61 15.78 -28.26
C ILE A 442 -51.69 15.27 -29.21
N THR A 443 -51.75 15.81 -30.42
CA THR A 443 -52.61 15.34 -31.50
C THR A 443 -51.74 14.81 -32.63
N VAL A 444 -52.01 13.58 -33.09
CA VAL A 444 -51.33 12.95 -34.22
C VAL A 444 -52.39 12.44 -35.20
N GLY A 445 -52.57 13.13 -36.32
CA GLY A 445 -53.71 12.87 -37.21
C GLY A 445 -55.04 13.12 -36.51
N ASP A 446 -55.89 12.10 -36.41
CA ASP A 446 -57.18 12.15 -35.70
C ASP A 446 -57.09 11.65 -34.24
N GLU A 447 -55.92 11.16 -33.81
CA GLU A 447 -55.71 10.58 -32.48
C GLU A 447 -55.19 11.62 -31.49
N ARG A 448 -55.61 11.48 -30.23
CA ARG A 448 -55.25 12.37 -29.13
C ARG A 448 -54.58 11.61 -28.00
N PHE A 449 -53.48 12.18 -27.52
CA PHE A 449 -52.63 11.64 -26.47
C PHE A 449 -52.32 12.71 -25.43
N VAL A 450 -52.05 12.25 -24.22
CA VAL A 450 -51.45 13.04 -23.16
C VAL A 450 -50.00 12.60 -23.02
N GLY A 451 -49.06 13.50 -23.33
CA GLY A 451 -47.64 13.26 -23.11
C GLY A 451 -47.21 13.78 -21.75
N GLU A 452 -46.90 12.91 -20.81
CA GLU A 452 -46.29 13.27 -19.52
C GLU A 452 -44.77 13.21 -19.67
N VAL A 453 -44.08 14.31 -19.40
CA VAL A 453 -42.62 14.43 -19.43
C VAL A 453 -42.10 14.38 -17.99
N SER A 454 -41.07 13.59 -17.75
CA SER A 454 -40.48 13.42 -16.41
C SER A 454 -38.96 13.22 -16.50
N GLY A 455 -38.23 13.58 -15.45
CA GLY A 455 -36.77 13.47 -15.37
C GLY A 455 -36.02 14.75 -15.72
N ASP A 456 -34.71 14.76 -15.45
CA ASP A 456 -33.86 15.94 -15.56
C ASP A 456 -33.55 16.30 -17.03
N PRO A 457 -33.32 17.58 -17.36
CA PRO A 457 -32.88 18.02 -18.68
C PRO A 457 -31.74 17.16 -19.23
N GLY A 458 -31.89 16.63 -20.46
CA GLY A 458 -30.94 15.70 -21.09
C GLY A 458 -31.16 14.20 -20.77
N SER A 459 -32.02 13.85 -19.81
CA SER A 459 -32.42 12.47 -19.48
C SER A 459 -33.95 12.26 -19.44
N ARG A 460 -34.70 13.28 -19.88
CA ARG A 460 -36.16 13.32 -19.87
C ARG A 460 -36.76 12.10 -20.57
N LYS A 461 -37.83 11.57 -19.99
CA LYS A 461 -38.67 10.49 -20.53
C LYS A 461 -40.06 11.04 -20.76
N MET A 462 -40.65 10.70 -21.91
CA MET A 462 -42.04 11.04 -22.22
C MET A 462 -42.87 9.76 -22.29
N LYS A 463 -44.03 9.77 -21.63
CA LYS A 463 -45.04 8.70 -21.73
C LYS A 463 -46.32 9.25 -22.34
N LEU A 464 -46.83 8.56 -23.36
CA LEU A 464 -48.12 8.89 -23.97
C LEU A 464 -49.23 8.03 -23.37
N THR A 465 -50.32 8.67 -22.97
CA THR A 465 -51.58 8.01 -22.59
C THR A 465 -52.63 8.36 -23.63
N THR A 466 -53.29 7.35 -24.22
CA THR A 466 -54.35 7.55 -25.22
C THR A 466 -55.62 8.07 -24.54
N GLU A 467 -56.30 9.03 -25.15
CA GLU A 467 -57.55 9.57 -24.60
C GLU A 467 -58.65 8.48 -24.55
N GLY A 468 -59.01 8.01 -23.35
CA GLY A 468 -60.03 6.96 -23.13
C GLY A 468 -59.49 5.56 -22.79
N ASP A 469 -58.17 5.38 -22.74
CA ASP A 469 -57.49 4.14 -22.33
C ASP A 469 -56.39 4.48 -21.31
N SER A 470 -56.18 3.65 -20.29
CA SER A 470 -55.13 3.85 -19.28
C SER A 470 -53.78 3.27 -19.68
N SER A 471 -53.65 2.73 -20.89
CA SER A 471 -52.40 2.25 -21.46
C SER A 471 -51.38 3.39 -21.60
N LYS A 472 -50.16 3.17 -21.09
CA LYS A 472 -49.04 4.12 -21.21
C LYS A 472 -48.02 3.58 -22.20
N THR A 473 -47.68 4.38 -23.21
CA THR A 473 -46.67 4.07 -24.22
C THR A 473 -45.41 4.89 -23.99
N ASP A 474 -44.26 4.23 -23.88
CA ASP A 474 -42.97 4.93 -23.81
C ASP A 474 -42.63 5.59 -25.15
N VAL A 475 -42.23 6.86 -25.11
CA VAL A 475 -41.76 7.60 -26.27
C VAL A 475 -40.25 7.66 -26.25
N THR A 476 -39.64 7.21 -27.34
CA THR A 476 -38.27 7.58 -27.65
C THR A 476 -38.29 8.93 -28.36
N PHE A 477 -37.67 9.95 -27.78
CA PHE A 477 -37.52 11.23 -28.45
C PHE A 477 -36.05 11.66 -28.49
N SER A 478 -35.74 12.50 -29.46
CA SER A 478 -34.43 13.12 -29.61
C SER A 478 -34.60 14.56 -30.06
N GLU A 479 -33.73 15.43 -29.54
CA GLU A 479 -33.68 16.85 -29.85
C GLU A 479 -32.37 17.12 -30.60
N SER A 480 -32.44 17.91 -31.67
CA SER A 480 -31.28 18.34 -32.43
C SER A 480 -31.56 19.74 -32.97
N GLY A 481 -31.05 20.77 -32.28
CA GLY A 481 -31.54 22.15 -32.43
C GLY A 481 -33.01 22.27 -31.98
N ASP A 482 -33.76 23.21 -32.57
CA ASP A 482 -35.20 23.39 -32.31
C ASP A 482 -36.09 22.30 -32.97
N VAL A 483 -35.56 21.12 -33.28
CA VAL A 483 -36.30 20.03 -33.94
C VAL A 483 -36.51 18.87 -32.96
N LEU A 484 -37.78 18.62 -32.60
CA LEU A 484 -38.21 17.51 -31.77
C LEU A 484 -38.59 16.32 -32.66
N THR A 485 -37.90 15.19 -32.48
CA THR A 485 -38.24 13.93 -33.16
C THR A 485 -38.84 12.96 -32.14
N LEU A 486 -40.04 12.44 -32.41
CA LEU A 486 -40.72 11.46 -31.54
C LEU A 486 -40.89 10.13 -32.26
N ARG A 487 -40.67 9.03 -31.55
CA ARG A 487 -40.95 7.67 -31.98
C ARG A 487 -41.62 6.89 -30.87
N PHE A 488 -42.80 6.36 -31.15
CA PHE A 488 -43.58 5.58 -30.18
C PHE A 488 -44.45 4.55 -30.90
N LYS A 489 -44.92 3.54 -30.17
CA LYS A 489 -45.79 2.48 -30.68
C LYS A 489 -46.99 2.32 -29.76
N PRO A 490 -48.17 2.88 -30.10
CA PRO A 490 -49.38 2.72 -29.32
C PRO A 490 -49.75 1.25 -29.12
N GLU A 491 -50.34 0.93 -27.98
CA GLU A 491 -50.77 -0.43 -27.65
C GLU A 491 -51.88 -0.89 -28.62
N GLY A 492 -51.71 -2.07 -29.23
CA GLY A 492 -52.63 -2.59 -30.27
C GLY A 492 -52.24 -2.27 -31.72
N GLU A 493 -51.29 -1.36 -31.95
CA GLU A 493 -50.76 -1.06 -33.30
C GLU A 493 -49.60 -1.98 -33.69
N SER A 494 -49.48 -2.27 -35.00
CA SER A 494 -48.42 -3.16 -35.51
C SER A 494 -47.10 -2.44 -35.81
N GLY A 495 -47.11 -1.10 -35.93
CA GLY A 495 -45.98 -0.28 -36.35
C GLY A 495 -45.74 0.96 -35.49
N TYR A 496 -44.62 1.66 -35.73
CA TYR A 496 -44.23 2.87 -35.00
C TYR A 496 -44.76 4.13 -35.67
N TYR A 497 -45.18 5.08 -34.86
CA TYR A 497 -45.32 6.47 -35.24
C TYR A 497 -43.93 7.12 -35.25
N ARG A 498 -43.66 7.95 -36.25
CA ARG A 498 -42.41 8.71 -36.39
C ARG A 498 -42.73 10.15 -36.75
N ILE A 499 -42.49 11.06 -35.82
CA ILE A 499 -42.87 12.47 -35.90
C ILE A 499 -41.63 13.34 -35.92
N THR A 500 -41.68 14.42 -36.69
CA THR A 500 -40.72 15.53 -36.61
C THR A 500 -41.49 16.83 -36.45
N ALA A 501 -41.14 17.63 -35.45
CA ALA A 501 -41.83 18.86 -35.08
C ALA A 501 -40.86 19.98 -34.68
N THR A 502 -41.28 21.23 -34.85
CA THR A 502 -40.55 22.44 -34.48
C THR A 502 -41.43 23.35 -33.59
N PRO A 503 -40.85 24.21 -32.76
CA PRO A 503 -41.58 25.22 -32.00
C PRO A 503 -42.45 26.10 -32.90
N ASP A 504 -43.69 26.37 -32.47
CA ASP A 504 -44.61 27.26 -33.18
C ASP A 504 -45.12 28.44 -32.33
N GLY A 505 -44.54 28.63 -31.14
CA GLY A 505 -44.88 29.69 -30.18
C GLY A 505 -45.96 29.31 -29.16
N GLU A 506 -46.79 28.29 -29.42
CA GLU A 506 -47.76 27.74 -28.46
C GLU A 506 -47.41 26.31 -28.03
N GLY A 507 -46.34 25.74 -28.58
CA GLY A 507 -45.89 24.37 -28.33
C GLY A 507 -45.03 23.89 -29.48
N TYR A 508 -45.28 22.68 -29.96
CA TYR A 508 -44.61 22.10 -31.13
C TYR A 508 -45.63 21.72 -32.20
N SER A 509 -45.34 22.00 -33.46
CA SER A 509 -46.11 21.47 -34.58
C SER A 509 -45.22 20.91 -35.67
N GLY A 510 -45.75 19.96 -36.43
CA GLY A 510 -44.97 19.24 -37.40
C GLY A 510 -45.76 18.19 -38.15
N THR A 511 -45.02 17.27 -38.77
CA THR A 511 -45.61 16.15 -39.52
C THR A 511 -44.87 14.86 -39.21
N GLY A 512 -45.51 13.74 -39.47
CA GLY A 512 -44.92 12.44 -39.26
C GLY A 512 -45.56 11.36 -40.09
N ARG A 513 -45.25 10.12 -39.77
CA ARG A 513 -45.88 8.93 -40.35
C ARG A 513 -46.46 8.04 -39.27
N ASP A 514 -47.67 7.56 -39.49
CA ASP A 514 -48.34 6.55 -38.67
C ASP A 514 -47.78 5.14 -38.90
N ALA A 515 -48.33 4.14 -38.19
CA ALA A 515 -47.96 2.74 -38.33
C ALA A 515 -48.14 2.18 -39.75
N GLY A 516 -49.06 2.74 -40.54
CA GLY A 516 -49.32 2.40 -41.94
C GLY A 516 -48.46 3.17 -42.96
N GLY A 517 -47.59 4.08 -42.50
CA GLY A 517 -46.71 4.89 -43.34
C GLY A 517 -47.37 6.11 -44.00
N ARG A 518 -48.62 6.43 -43.63
CA ARG A 518 -49.37 7.62 -44.11
C ARG A 518 -48.84 8.88 -43.43
N ILE A 519 -48.82 10.00 -44.15
CA ILE A 519 -48.43 11.30 -43.57
C ILE A 519 -49.53 11.77 -42.63
N VAL A 520 -49.14 12.13 -41.40
CA VAL A 520 -50.03 12.66 -40.36
C VAL A 520 -49.51 14.00 -39.88
N ASN A 521 -50.42 14.91 -39.53
CA ASN A 521 -50.06 16.17 -38.88
C ASN A 521 -49.85 15.92 -37.38
N PHE A 522 -48.94 16.67 -36.78
CA PHE A 522 -48.63 16.61 -35.36
C PHE A 522 -48.76 17.99 -34.73
N ARG A 523 -49.35 18.03 -33.54
CA ARG A 523 -49.33 19.22 -32.67
C ARG A 523 -49.22 18.78 -31.21
N ALA A 524 -48.31 19.39 -30.46
CA ALA A 524 -48.17 19.24 -29.03
C ALA A 524 -48.29 20.61 -28.39
N THR A 525 -49.30 20.80 -27.53
CA THR A 525 -49.54 22.07 -26.84
C THR A 525 -49.31 21.84 -25.35
N PRO A 526 -48.50 22.65 -24.64
CA PRO A 526 -48.30 22.50 -23.20
C PRO A 526 -49.65 22.44 -22.49
N ARG A 527 -49.83 21.40 -21.69
CA ARG A 527 -51.04 21.23 -20.90
C ARG A 527 -50.82 21.96 -19.58
N ALA A 528 -51.69 22.91 -19.27
CA ALA A 528 -51.70 23.55 -17.95
C ALA A 528 -52.00 22.50 -16.87
N ALA A 529 -51.14 22.41 -15.85
CA ALA A 529 -51.29 21.44 -14.77
C ALA A 529 -52.69 21.56 -14.13
N ALA A 530 -53.36 20.41 -13.96
CA ALA A 530 -54.54 20.35 -13.11
C ALA A 530 -54.09 20.63 -11.66
N ALA A 531 -54.64 21.67 -11.03
CA ALA A 531 -54.37 22.03 -9.65
C ALA A 531 -54.76 20.87 -8.71
N GLY A 532 -53.77 20.06 -8.31
CA GLY A 532 -54.01 18.89 -7.47
C GLY A 532 -52.93 17.82 -7.59
N SER A 533 -51.67 18.19 -7.45
CA SER A 533 -50.59 17.26 -7.09
C SER A 533 -49.57 18.11 -6.35
N SER A 534 -49.35 17.77 -5.09
CA SER A 534 -48.53 18.46 -4.12
C SER A 534 -47.21 18.93 -4.72
N ALA A 535 -46.95 20.23 -4.65
CA ALA A 535 -45.59 20.70 -4.45
C ALA A 535 -45.08 19.99 -3.19
N ALA A 536 -44.28 18.94 -3.38
CA ALA A 536 -43.27 18.63 -2.40
C ALA A 536 -42.33 19.83 -2.45
N SER A 537 -42.46 20.71 -1.47
CA SER A 537 -41.37 21.58 -1.10
C SER A 537 -40.16 20.68 -0.91
N GLU A 538 -39.20 20.75 -1.82
CA GLU A 538 -37.82 20.45 -1.46
C GLU A 538 -37.51 21.47 -0.36
N GLU A 539 -37.57 21.00 0.89
CA GLU A 539 -36.87 21.66 1.98
C GLU A 539 -35.42 21.70 1.51
N GLU A 540 -34.87 22.89 1.33
CA GLU A 540 -33.44 23.09 1.36
C GLU A 540 -33.01 22.58 2.73
N ASP A 541 -32.55 21.33 2.78
CA ASP A 541 -31.73 20.85 3.87
C ASP A 541 -30.49 21.75 3.85
N GLU A 542 -30.49 22.77 4.71
CA GLU A 542 -29.25 23.41 5.14
C GLU A 542 -28.36 22.25 5.60
N GLU A 543 -27.34 21.92 4.80
CA GLU A 543 -26.23 21.08 5.20
C GLU A 543 -25.61 21.74 6.42
N THR A 544 -26.12 21.35 7.58
CA THR A 544 -25.44 21.55 8.84
C THR A 544 -24.17 20.73 8.72
N GLU A 545 -23.02 21.39 8.89
CA GLU A 545 -21.73 20.72 9.03
C GLU A 545 -21.86 19.68 10.14
N GLU A 546 -22.17 18.44 9.77
CA GLU A 546 -22.08 17.30 10.67
C GLU A 546 -20.61 17.09 10.94
N ASP A 547 -20.20 17.51 12.13
CA ASP A 547 -18.88 17.22 12.69
C ASP A 547 -18.61 15.71 12.57
N LYS A 548 -17.41 15.33 12.10
CA LYS A 548 -17.08 13.92 11.81
C LYS A 548 -17.06 13.09 13.10
N ASP A 549 -18.17 12.43 13.41
CA ASP A 549 -18.21 11.49 14.53
C ASP A 549 -18.02 10.05 14.01
N TYR A 550 -16.82 9.50 14.22
CA TYR A 550 -16.53 8.09 13.95
C TYR A 550 -16.97 7.25 15.14
N VAL A 551 -17.72 6.17 14.90
CA VAL A 551 -18.01 5.16 15.92
C VAL A 551 -16.72 4.47 16.35
N SER A 552 -15.83 4.20 15.40
CA SER A 552 -14.55 3.55 15.66
C SER A 552 -13.55 4.47 16.36
N ARG A 553 -12.72 3.83 17.19
CA ARG A 553 -11.57 4.47 17.82
C ARG A 553 -10.31 4.18 17.02
N LEU A 554 -9.51 5.21 16.76
CA LEU A 554 -8.16 5.01 16.24
C LEU A 554 -7.28 4.40 17.34
N THR A 555 -6.58 3.33 17.01
CA THR A 555 -5.68 2.62 17.93
C THR A 555 -4.38 2.24 17.23
N TYR A 556 -3.37 1.89 18.02
CA TYR A 556 -2.02 1.57 17.58
C TYR A 556 -1.64 0.18 18.13
N PRO A 557 -1.50 -0.84 17.27
CA PRO A 557 -1.97 -0.90 15.88
C PRO A 557 -3.49 -0.81 15.76
N ASN A 558 -4.00 -0.45 14.57
CA ASN A 558 -5.44 -0.20 14.37
C ASN A 558 -6.26 -1.49 14.19
N ILE A 559 -6.01 -2.47 15.06
CA ILE A 559 -6.68 -3.77 15.10
C ILE A 559 -7.24 -4.04 16.50
N ALA A 560 -7.81 -5.22 16.72
CA ALA A 560 -8.25 -5.62 18.06
C ALA A 560 -7.08 -5.58 19.06
N TYR A 561 -7.36 -5.15 20.30
CA TYR A 561 -6.36 -4.95 21.36
C TYR A 561 -5.31 -3.85 21.10
N GLY A 562 -5.48 -3.04 20.05
CA GLY A 562 -4.67 -1.84 19.83
C GLY A 562 -4.78 -0.84 20.98
N LEU A 563 -3.71 -0.09 21.21
CA LEU A 563 -3.62 0.89 22.29
C LEU A 563 -4.08 2.27 21.79
N PRO A 564 -4.78 3.10 22.59
CA PRO A 564 -5.15 4.45 22.17
C PRO A 564 -3.92 5.37 21.99
N SER A 565 -2.83 5.05 22.69
CA SER A 565 -1.55 5.73 22.67
C SER A 565 -0.47 4.76 23.16
N MET A 566 0.79 5.01 22.82
CA MET A 566 1.90 4.23 23.36
C MET A 566 1.99 4.38 24.89
N PRO A 567 2.24 3.29 25.65
CA PRO A 567 2.48 3.39 27.09
C PRO A 567 3.80 4.11 27.37
N GLU A 568 3.79 4.92 28.44
CA GLU A 568 4.96 5.65 28.93
C GLU A 568 5.78 4.82 29.91
N ALA A 569 7.06 5.14 30.07
CA ALA A 569 7.90 4.46 31.06
C ALA A 569 7.53 4.94 32.46
N GLU A 570 7.18 4.00 33.35
CA GLU A 570 6.67 4.32 34.68
C GLU A 570 7.75 4.19 35.76
N THR A 571 7.52 4.87 36.89
CA THR A 571 8.22 4.54 38.14
C THR A 571 7.33 3.58 38.93
N VAL A 572 7.74 2.33 39.08
CA VAL A 572 6.93 1.28 39.72
C VAL A 572 7.76 0.57 40.77
N LEU A 573 7.15 0.33 41.93
CA LEU A 573 7.72 -0.46 43.01
C LEU A 573 6.87 -1.73 43.18
N PHE A 574 7.40 -2.86 42.72
CA PHE A 574 6.88 -4.17 43.08
C PHE A 574 7.29 -4.46 44.52
N ARG A 575 6.33 -4.77 45.39
CA ARG A 575 6.59 -5.02 46.81
C ARG A 575 6.27 -6.47 47.19
N ASN A 576 7.15 -7.08 47.97
CA ASN A 576 6.93 -8.39 48.59
C ASN A 576 6.72 -9.56 47.61
N ALA A 577 7.41 -9.55 46.47
CA ALA A 577 7.39 -10.64 45.48
C ALA A 577 8.39 -11.75 45.82
N THR A 578 8.18 -12.94 45.25
CA THR A 578 9.26 -13.91 45.05
C THR A 578 10.00 -13.55 43.76
N VAL A 579 11.20 -13.00 43.86
CA VAL A 579 11.96 -12.44 42.73
C VAL A 579 12.96 -13.46 42.21
N TRP A 580 12.84 -13.83 40.94
CA TRP A 580 13.77 -14.72 40.23
C TRP A 580 14.81 -13.87 39.54
N THR A 581 15.98 -13.71 40.17
CA THR A 581 16.98 -12.75 39.68
C THR A 581 17.69 -13.24 38.43
N ASN A 582 17.91 -14.55 38.28
CA ASN A 582 18.86 -15.16 37.33
C ASN A 582 20.30 -14.64 37.48
N GLU A 583 20.64 -14.08 38.63
CA GLU A 583 21.98 -13.62 38.99
C GLU A 583 22.50 -14.48 40.17
N GLU A 584 23.67 -14.15 40.72
CA GLU A 584 24.26 -14.89 41.84
C GLU A 584 23.38 -14.87 43.11
N GLU A 585 22.51 -13.87 43.23
CA GLU A 585 21.54 -13.73 44.33
C GLU A 585 20.43 -14.80 44.30
N GLY A 586 20.23 -15.50 43.18
CA GLY A 586 19.25 -16.58 43.04
C GLY A 586 17.80 -16.12 43.18
N ILE A 587 17.00 -16.86 43.94
CA ILE A 587 15.59 -16.54 44.19
C ILE A 587 15.45 -15.82 45.54
N LEU A 588 14.90 -14.60 45.51
CA LEU A 588 14.70 -13.77 46.70
C LEU A 588 13.24 -13.81 47.15
N GLU A 589 13.00 -14.19 48.39
CA GLU A 589 11.67 -14.16 49.01
C GLU A 589 11.39 -12.79 49.65
N GLU A 590 10.11 -12.39 49.64
CA GLU A 590 9.63 -11.14 50.26
C GLU A 590 10.43 -9.91 49.79
N ALA A 591 10.80 -9.89 48.51
CA ALA A 591 11.67 -8.88 47.93
C ALA A 591 10.89 -7.82 47.14
N ASP A 592 11.50 -6.66 47.03
CA ASP A 592 11.01 -5.49 46.31
C ASP A 592 11.88 -5.22 45.08
N VAL A 593 11.26 -4.76 43.99
CA VAL A 593 11.95 -4.29 42.79
C VAL A 593 11.42 -2.92 42.40
N LEU A 594 12.30 -1.94 42.31
CA LEU A 594 12.00 -0.59 41.83
C LEU A 594 12.45 -0.46 40.38
N ILE A 595 11.55 -0.07 39.49
CA ILE A 595 11.87 0.37 38.13
C ILE A 595 11.67 1.87 37.99
N GLN A 596 12.55 2.52 37.23
CA GLN A 596 12.50 3.96 36.97
C GLN A 596 13.19 4.28 35.64
N GLY A 597 12.57 5.13 34.82
CA GLY A 597 13.16 5.57 33.54
C GLY A 597 13.44 4.41 32.58
N GLY A 598 12.58 3.38 32.60
CA GLY A 598 12.72 2.20 31.76
C GLY A 598 13.80 1.19 32.19
N LYS A 599 14.42 1.40 33.36
CA LYS A 599 15.49 0.54 33.91
C LYS A 599 15.12 0.00 35.29
N ILE A 600 15.75 -1.09 35.68
CA ILE A 600 15.72 -1.58 37.06
C ILE A 600 16.62 -0.68 37.92
N ALA A 601 16.03 0.03 38.87
CA ALA A 601 16.68 0.99 39.74
C ALA A 601 17.07 0.42 41.11
N GLY A 602 16.38 -0.62 41.58
CA GLY A 602 16.69 -1.26 42.86
C GLY A 602 16.09 -2.66 42.99
N VAL A 603 16.81 -3.54 43.68
CA VAL A 603 16.39 -4.90 44.06
C VAL A 603 16.80 -5.12 45.51
N GLY A 604 15.89 -5.56 46.37
CA GLY A 604 16.19 -5.78 47.78
C GLY A 604 14.94 -5.78 48.65
N GLN A 605 15.06 -5.56 49.95
CA GLN A 605 13.90 -5.50 50.85
C GLN A 605 13.69 -4.09 51.40
N GLY A 606 12.43 -3.72 51.64
CA GLY A 606 12.08 -2.44 52.26
C GLY A 606 12.42 -1.23 51.38
N LEU A 607 12.36 -1.41 50.06
CA LEU A 607 12.56 -0.31 49.12
C LEU A 607 11.39 0.67 49.24
N SER A 608 11.71 1.95 49.03
CA SER A 608 10.71 3.02 49.07
C SER A 608 11.08 4.11 48.09
N ASP A 609 10.09 4.53 47.31
CA ASP A 609 10.17 5.70 46.45
C ASP A 609 8.84 6.46 46.54
N ARG A 610 8.88 7.80 46.57
CA ARG A 610 7.68 8.63 46.76
C ARG A 610 6.89 8.86 45.47
N GLY A 611 7.54 8.73 44.32
CA GLY A 611 6.95 8.87 42.99
C GLY A 611 6.55 7.53 42.38
N ALA A 612 6.91 6.41 42.99
CA ALA A 612 6.57 5.09 42.48
C ALA A 612 5.10 4.72 42.70
N THR A 613 4.47 4.21 41.65
CA THR A 613 3.24 3.40 41.77
C THR A 613 3.61 2.09 42.46
N VAL A 614 2.95 1.77 43.58
CA VAL A 614 3.23 0.54 44.33
C VAL A 614 2.31 -0.58 43.84
N ILE A 615 2.91 -1.69 43.40
CA ILE A 615 2.22 -2.93 43.08
C ILE A 615 2.49 -3.92 44.20
N ASP A 616 1.45 -4.33 44.92
CA ASP A 616 1.56 -5.40 45.91
C ASP A 616 1.66 -6.75 45.19
N ALA A 617 2.83 -7.37 45.29
CA ALA A 617 3.15 -8.64 44.68
C ALA A 617 3.23 -9.77 45.72
N THR A 618 2.58 -9.59 46.88
CA THR A 618 2.53 -10.61 47.93
C THR A 618 1.97 -11.93 47.39
N GLY A 619 2.76 -13.01 47.51
CA GLY A 619 2.39 -14.34 47.02
C GLY A 619 2.50 -14.51 45.50
N MET A 620 3.04 -13.51 44.79
CA MET A 620 3.30 -13.55 43.35
C MET A 620 4.80 -13.73 43.07
N HIS A 621 5.13 -14.08 41.83
CA HIS A 621 6.49 -14.26 41.36
C HIS A 621 6.86 -13.18 40.35
N LEU A 622 8.01 -12.54 40.51
CA LEU A 622 8.52 -11.55 39.57
C LEU A 622 9.75 -12.12 38.87
N THR A 623 9.73 -12.13 37.54
CA THR A 623 10.83 -12.62 36.69
C THR A 623 11.26 -11.55 35.70
N SER A 624 12.46 -11.68 35.11
CA SER A 624 12.73 -11.01 33.84
C SER A 624 11.77 -11.51 32.76
N GLY A 625 11.60 -10.72 31.71
CA GLY A 625 10.87 -11.11 30.51
C GLY A 625 11.43 -12.37 29.86
N VAL A 626 10.53 -13.19 29.33
CA VAL A 626 10.88 -14.36 28.50
C VAL A 626 11.43 -13.87 27.16
N ILE A 627 12.45 -14.57 26.66
CA ILE A 627 13.14 -14.26 25.40
C ILE A 627 13.04 -15.48 24.49
N ASP A 628 12.45 -15.29 23.31
CA ASP A 628 12.35 -16.33 22.30
C ASP A 628 13.46 -16.14 21.24
N GLU A 629 14.52 -16.95 21.31
CA GLU A 629 15.63 -16.83 20.37
C GLU A 629 15.30 -17.34 18.96
N HIS A 630 14.13 -17.96 18.75
CA HIS A 630 13.71 -18.32 17.40
C HIS A 630 12.21 -18.24 17.21
N SER A 631 11.80 -17.22 16.46
CA SER A 631 10.41 -16.92 16.19
C SER A 631 10.13 -16.54 14.74
N HIS A 632 8.89 -16.80 14.33
CA HIS A 632 8.32 -16.42 13.03
C HIS A 632 7.07 -15.54 13.15
N ILE A 633 6.77 -15.05 14.35
CA ILE A 633 5.73 -14.03 14.57
C ILE A 633 6.20 -12.66 14.06
N ALA A 634 5.28 -11.68 13.99
CA ALA A 634 5.59 -10.30 13.65
C ALA A 634 6.33 -10.17 12.32
N LEU A 635 6.02 -11.06 11.37
CA LEU A 635 6.60 -11.07 10.04
C LEU A 635 5.50 -11.13 8.98
N SER A 636 5.70 -10.39 7.90
CA SER A 636 4.89 -10.45 6.68
C SER A 636 5.40 -11.52 5.70
N SER A 637 6.64 -11.98 5.87
CA SER A 637 7.26 -13.08 5.14
C SER A 637 8.37 -13.72 5.97
N VAL A 638 8.62 -15.03 5.77
CA VAL A 638 9.66 -15.80 6.48
C VAL A 638 10.76 -16.33 5.56
N ASN A 639 10.48 -16.65 4.29
CA ASN A 639 11.50 -17.18 3.37
C ASN A 639 11.52 -16.41 2.04
N GLU A 640 12.74 -16.08 1.58
CA GLU A 640 13.08 -15.90 0.17
C GLU A 640 13.67 -17.24 -0.30
N GLY A 641 12.79 -18.20 -0.60
CA GLY A 641 13.17 -19.62 -0.72
C GLY A 641 13.69 -20.04 -2.11
N THR A 642 13.95 -19.08 -3.00
CA THR A 642 14.15 -19.35 -4.43
C THR A 642 15.60 -19.66 -4.79
N GLN A 643 16.56 -19.12 -4.05
CA GLN A 643 18.00 -19.37 -4.22
C GLN A 643 18.56 -20.26 -3.10
N SER A 644 19.81 -20.73 -3.21
CA SER A 644 20.48 -21.53 -2.16
C SER A 644 21.12 -20.66 -1.07
N SER A 645 21.35 -19.40 -1.39
CA SER A 645 21.81 -18.38 -0.47
C SER A 645 21.04 -17.11 -0.78
N THR A 646 20.57 -16.46 0.27
CA THR A 646 19.89 -15.16 0.22
C THR A 646 20.41 -14.25 1.33
N ALA A 647 21.72 -14.30 1.58
CA ALA A 647 22.36 -13.60 2.70
C ALA A 647 22.13 -12.08 2.70
N GLU A 648 21.79 -11.52 1.54
CA GLU A 648 21.46 -10.11 1.33
C GLU A 648 20.09 -9.71 1.91
N VAL A 649 19.14 -10.64 2.07
CA VAL A 649 17.78 -10.31 2.56
C VAL A 649 17.79 -10.12 4.08
N ARG A 650 16.91 -9.22 4.57
CA ARG A 650 16.87 -8.84 5.98
C ARG A 650 15.47 -9.05 6.53
N MET A 651 15.35 -9.76 7.66
CA MET A 651 14.05 -9.91 8.35
C MET A 651 13.52 -8.57 8.86
N ALA A 652 14.41 -7.61 9.14
CA ALA A 652 14.05 -6.26 9.55
C ALA A 652 13.20 -5.52 8.49
N ASP A 653 13.30 -5.93 7.22
CA ASP A 653 12.52 -5.34 6.13
C ASP A 653 11.07 -5.84 6.10
N VAL A 654 10.78 -6.97 6.74
CA VAL A 654 9.47 -7.63 6.70
C VAL A 654 8.81 -7.78 8.07
N VAL A 655 9.35 -7.10 9.09
CA VAL A 655 8.70 -6.95 10.40
C VAL A 655 7.31 -6.36 10.21
N ASP A 656 6.32 -7.06 10.74
CA ASP A 656 4.92 -6.67 10.71
C ASP A 656 4.46 -6.32 12.12
N ALA A 657 4.38 -5.01 12.37
CA ALA A 657 4.05 -4.44 13.66
C ALA A 657 2.55 -4.56 14.02
N VAL A 658 1.72 -5.08 13.10
CA VAL A 658 0.28 -5.31 13.35
C VAL A 658 -0.06 -6.79 13.56
N ASP A 659 0.93 -7.64 13.82
CA ASP A 659 0.69 -9.05 14.19
C ASP A 659 0.13 -9.17 15.61
N GLU A 660 -1.14 -9.59 15.73
CA GLU A 660 -1.80 -9.83 17.03
C GLU A 660 -1.05 -10.83 17.94
N ASN A 661 -0.18 -11.68 17.38
CA ASN A 661 0.63 -12.58 18.18
C ASN A 661 1.66 -11.85 19.06
N ILE A 662 2.05 -10.62 18.72
CA ILE A 662 2.88 -9.76 19.60
C ILE A 662 2.15 -9.56 20.94
N TYR A 663 0.88 -9.14 20.91
CA TYR A 663 0.07 -8.95 22.11
C TYR A 663 -0.18 -10.26 22.86
N ARG A 664 -0.40 -11.37 22.14
CA ARG A 664 -0.58 -12.69 22.76
C ARG A 664 0.69 -13.21 23.43
N GLN A 665 1.86 -12.91 22.88
CA GLN A 665 3.16 -13.26 23.44
C GLN A 665 3.47 -12.44 24.71
N LEU A 666 3.16 -11.14 24.71
CA LEU A 666 3.19 -10.31 25.92
C LEU A 666 2.29 -10.89 27.03
N ALA A 667 1.10 -11.39 26.69
CA ALA A 667 0.19 -12.06 27.62
C ALA A 667 0.73 -13.40 28.17
N GLY A 668 1.76 -13.97 27.53
CA GLY A 668 2.54 -15.13 27.98
C GLY A 668 3.88 -14.75 28.62
N GLY A 669 4.17 -13.47 28.83
CA GLY A 669 5.40 -12.99 29.46
C GLY A 669 6.61 -12.88 28.53
N VAL A 670 6.44 -13.06 27.22
CA VAL A 670 7.53 -12.87 26.24
C VAL A 670 7.70 -11.37 25.97
N THR A 671 8.95 -10.92 25.93
CA THR A 671 9.31 -9.49 25.80
C THR A 671 10.29 -9.22 24.65
N VAL A 672 11.08 -10.22 24.27
CA VAL A 672 12.09 -10.14 23.20
C VAL A 672 11.98 -11.36 22.32
N SER A 673 12.13 -11.17 21.01
CA SER A 673 12.16 -12.28 20.04
C SER A 673 13.21 -12.02 18.97
N GLN A 674 13.95 -13.07 18.58
CA GLN A 674 14.73 -13.06 17.35
C GLN A 674 13.84 -13.56 16.20
N LEU A 675 13.59 -12.68 15.24
CA LEU A 675 12.84 -12.96 14.01
C LEU A 675 13.81 -13.45 12.95
N LEU A 676 13.60 -14.67 12.48
CA LEU A 676 14.55 -15.37 11.61
C LEU A 676 13.94 -15.66 10.26
N HIS A 677 14.81 -15.74 9.26
CA HIS A 677 14.48 -16.43 8.03
C HIS A 677 14.10 -17.89 8.36
N GLY A 678 13.30 -18.52 7.52
CA GLY A 678 12.98 -19.93 7.64
C GLY A 678 14.14 -20.85 7.28
N SER A 679 13.84 -22.12 7.00
CA SER A 679 14.83 -23.18 6.71
C SER A 679 14.82 -23.65 5.25
N ALA A 680 14.34 -22.80 4.31
CA ALA A 680 14.31 -23.13 2.89
C ALA A 680 15.72 -23.21 2.24
N ASN A 681 16.69 -22.46 2.78
CA ASN A 681 18.00 -22.24 2.16
C ASN A 681 19.14 -22.65 3.12
N PRO A 682 20.24 -23.25 2.62
CA PRO A 682 21.46 -23.41 3.41
C PRO A 682 21.92 -22.12 4.09
N ILE A 683 21.99 -21.03 3.32
CA ILE A 683 22.22 -19.67 3.80
C ILE A 683 20.91 -18.92 3.61
N GLY A 684 20.20 -18.62 4.70
CA GLY A 684 18.94 -17.90 4.68
C GLY A 684 19.18 -16.40 4.55
N GLY A 685 18.55 -15.62 5.44
CA GLY A 685 18.69 -14.17 5.51
C GLY A 685 19.09 -13.68 6.89
N GLN A 686 19.40 -12.39 6.96
CA GLN A 686 19.80 -11.68 8.18
C GLN A 686 18.62 -11.57 9.15
N SER A 687 18.83 -11.91 10.42
CA SER A 687 17.79 -11.89 11.45
C SER A 687 17.45 -10.46 11.89
N ALA A 688 16.29 -10.28 12.51
CA ALA A 688 15.92 -9.06 13.23
C ALA A 688 15.65 -9.38 14.69
N LEU A 689 16.33 -8.71 15.61
CA LEU A 689 16.01 -8.80 17.02
C LEU A 689 14.99 -7.71 17.37
N VAL A 690 13.88 -8.07 18.01
CA VAL A 690 12.82 -7.13 18.40
C VAL A 690 12.51 -7.19 19.88
N LYS A 691 12.19 -6.03 20.45
CA LYS A 691 11.39 -5.94 21.69
C LYS A 691 9.91 -5.86 21.30
N LEU A 692 9.05 -6.57 22.02
CA LEU A 692 7.62 -6.66 21.72
C LEU A 692 6.86 -5.39 22.16
N ARG A 693 7.19 -4.25 21.56
CA ARG A 693 6.58 -2.94 21.83
C ARG A 693 5.25 -2.79 21.09
N TRP A 694 4.20 -3.45 21.57
CA TRP A 694 2.87 -3.45 20.95
C TRP A 694 2.36 -2.02 20.70
N GLY A 695 2.13 -1.66 19.43
CA GLY A 695 1.72 -0.32 19.02
C GLY A 695 2.77 0.46 18.23
N ALA A 696 4.05 0.10 18.38
CA ALA A 696 5.17 0.73 17.70
C ALA A 696 5.15 0.49 16.17
N THR A 697 5.97 1.24 15.44
CA THR A 697 6.32 0.96 14.04
C THR A 697 7.34 -0.19 13.93
N PRO A 698 7.52 -0.80 12.74
CA PRO A 698 8.49 -1.88 12.56
C PRO A 698 9.91 -1.55 13.05
N ASP A 699 10.44 -0.36 12.74
CA ASP A 699 11.79 0.03 13.15
C ASP A 699 11.87 0.34 14.65
N GLU A 700 10.84 0.94 15.25
CA GLU A 700 10.76 1.17 16.70
C GLU A 700 10.69 -0.13 17.50
N MET A 701 10.29 -1.26 16.90
CA MET A 701 10.35 -2.57 17.55
C MET A 701 11.76 -3.15 17.61
N LEU A 702 12.69 -2.73 16.73
CA LEU A 702 14.03 -3.29 16.69
C LEU A 702 14.76 -3.09 18.03
N PHE A 703 15.57 -4.08 18.39
CA PHE A 703 16.43 -4.00 19.56
C PHE A 703 17.64 -3.13 19.22
N GLU A 704 17.61 -1.88 19.68
CA GLU A 704 18.66 -0.89 19.40
C GLU A 704 20.04 -1.36 19.88
N GLY A 705 21.02 -1.31 18.97
CA GLY A 705 22.41 -1.66 19.26
C GLY A 705 22.69 -3.16 19.40
N ALA A 706 21.74 -4.03 19.05
CA ALA A 706 21.98 -5.46 19.03
C ALA A 706 22.98 -5.86 17.94
N ASP A 707 23.79 -6.87 18.23
CA ASP A 707 24.65 -7.50 17.23
C ASP A 707 23.81 -8.08 16.08
N PRO A 708 24.34 -8.08 14.84
CA PRO A 708 23.62 -8.61 13.71
C PRO A 708 23.77 -10.14 13.63
N PHE A 709 22.67 -10.82 13.30
CA PHE A 709 22.64 -12.27 13.15
C PHE A 709 22.21 -12.67 11.73
N ILE A 710 22.44 -13.94 11.38
CA ILE A 710 22.00 -14.53 10.13
C ILE A 710 21.57 -15.98 10.33
N LYS A 711 20.47 -16.35 9.68
CA LYS A 711 19.94 -17.71 9.73
C LYS A 711 20.63 -18.60 8.71
N PHE A 712 21.22 -19.71 9.17
CA PHE A 712 21.60 -20.85 8.33
C PHE A 712 20.63 -22.02 8.55
N ALA A 713 20.61 -22.98 7.64
CA ALA A 713 19.86 -24.21 7.83
C ALA A 713 20.56 -25.45 7.26
N LEU A 714 20.32 -26.59 7.90
CA LEU A 714 20.80 -27.92 7.54
C LEU A 714 19.59 -28.85 7.30
N GLY A 715 19.85 -30.11 6.95
CA GLY A 715 18.82 -31.15 6.97
C GLY A 715 17.99 -31.32 5.70
N GLU A 716 16.78 -31.86 5.88
CA GLU A 716 15.89 -32.25 4.80
C GLU A 716 15.30 -31.08 4.02
N ASN A 717 15.13 -29.92 4.68
CA ASN A 717 14.45 -28.75 4.13
C ASN A 717 15.29 -28.08 3.05
N VAL A 718 16.57 -27.81 3.34
CA VAL A 718 17.49 -27.08 2.46
C VAL A 718 17.84 -27.86 1.19
N LYS A 719 17.67 -29.19 1.20
CA LYS A 719 17.80 -30.06 0.03
C LYS A 719 16.46 -30.40 -0.65
N GLN A 720 15.38 -29.74 -0.26
CA GLN A 720 14.03 -29.82 -0.85
C GLN A 720 13.45 -31.24 -0.93
N SER A 721 13.72 -32.08 0.08
CA SER A 721 13.41 -33.52 0.07
C SER A 721 11.94 -33.84 -0.18
N ASN A 722 11.03 -32.95 0.25
CA ASN A 722 9.58 -33.15 0.22
C ASN A 722 8.85 -32.20 -0.76
N TRP A 723 9.57 -31.54 -1.67
CA TRP A 723 8.98 -30.50 -2.54
C TRP A 723 8.48 -31.06 -3.88
N GLY A 724 8.62 -32.37 -4.10
CA GLY A 724 8.15 -33.05 -5.31
C GLY A 724 9.13 -32.98 -6.48
N ASP A 725 8.85 -33.77 -7.53
CA ASP A 725 9.77 -34.01 -8.64
C ASP A 725 10.10 -32.76 -9.46
N ALA A 726 9.15 -31.80 -9.56
CA ALA A 726 9.33 -30.56 -10.29
C ALA A 726 10.33 -29.59 -9.63
N ASN A 727 10.63 -29.77 -8.34
CA ASN A 727 11.51 -28.88 -7.56
C ASN A 727 12.95 -29.42 -7.42
N ARG A 728 13.39 -30.30 -8.34
CA ARG A 728 14.73 -30.91 -8.33
C ARG A 728 15.80 -30.13 -9.12
N VAL A 729 15.49 -28.92 -9.57
CA VAL A 729 16.38 -28.13 -10.43
C VAL A 729 17.31 -27.20 -9.66
N ARG A 730 16.93 -26.77 -8.44
CA ARG A 730 17.77 -25.93 -7.59
C ARG A 730 18.79 -26.80 -6.84
N TYR A 731 20.07 -26.45 -6.96
CA TYR A 731 21.14 -27.04 -6.16
C TYR A 731 21.13 -26.39 -4.75
N PRO A 732 21.33 -27.14 -3.64
CA PRO A 732 21.68 -28.56 -3.53
C PRO A 732 20.48 -29.50 -3.37
N GLN A 733 20.66 -30.78 -3.74
CA GLN A 733 19.67 -31.86 -3.54
C GLN A 733 20.19 -32.98 -2.61
N THR A 734 21.34 -32.77 -1.96
CA THR A 734 21.99 -33.73 -1.03
C THR A 734 22.68 -33.00 0.11
N ARG A 735 22.92 -33.68 1.24
CA ARG A 735 23.68 -33.13 2.39
C ARG A 735 25.12 -32.75 2.02
N MET A 736 25.78 -33.53 1.16
CA MET A 736 27.11 -33.17 0.63
C MET A 736 27.07 -31.88 -0.20
N GLY A 737 25.98 -31.66 -0.92
CA GLY A 737 25.79 -30.40 -1.65
C GLY A 737 25.57 -29.20 -0.72
N VAL A 738 24.98 -29.40 0.45
CA VAL A 738 24.84 -28.35 1.47
C VAL A 738 26.20 -27.90 2.00
N GLU A 739 27.08 -28.85 2.34
CA GLU A 739 28.48 -28.53 2.70
C GLU A 739 29.19 -27.76 1.58
N GLN A 740 29.03 -28.21 0.33
CA GLN A 740 29.65 -27.56 -0.83
C GLN A 740 29.13 -26.13 -1.07
N ILE A 741 27.86 -25.84 -0.75
CA ILE A 741 27.33 -24.47 -0.77
C ILE A 741 28.09 -23.60 0.22
N PHE A 742 28.17 -24.00 1.50
CA PHE A 742 28.91 -23.23 2.50
C PHE A 742 30.38 -23.04 2.10
N GLU A 743 31.06 -24.10 1.67
CA GLU A 743 32.47 -24.03 1.26
C GLU A 743 32.68 -23.03 0.11
N ASN A 744 31.80 -23.05 -0.90
CA ASN A 744 31.87 -22.14 -2.04
C ASN A 744 31.66 -20.69 -1.60
N TYR A 745 30.61 -20.42 -0.82
CA TYR A 745 30.24 -19.06 -0.42
C TYR A 745 31.27 -18.41 0.51
N PHE A 746 31.78 -19.14 1.50
CA PHE A 746 32.83 -18.59 2.38
C PHE A 746 34.18 -18.42 1.66
N SER A 747 34.50 -19.30 0.71
CA SER A 747 35.68 -19.10 -0.15
C SER A 747 35.57 -17.82 -0.98
N ARG A 748 34.41 -17.59 -1.61
CA ARG A 748 34.13 -16.37 -2.38
C ARG A 748 34.13 -15.10 -1.52
N ALA A 749 33.52 -15.15 -0.33
CA ALA A 749 33.51 -14.02 0.60
C ALA A 749 34.94 -13.65 1.05
N ARG A 750 35.78 -14.66 1.31
CA ARG A 750 37.20 -14.46 1.63
C ARG A 750 38.00 -13.87 0.46
N GLU A 751 37.73 -14.31 -0.76
CA GLU A 751 38.35 -13.73 -1.97
C GLU A 751 37.91 -12.27 -2.17
N TYR A 752 36.62 -11.99 -2.00
CA TYR A 752 36.05 -10.65 -2.03
C TYR A 752 36.71 -9.73 -0.98
N GLY A 753 36.82 -10.16 0.28
CA GLY A 753 37.51 -9.42 1.32
C GLY A 753 38.98 -9.14 1.01
N ARG A 754 39.71 -10.12 0.46
CA ARG A 754 41.11 -9.92 0.03
C ARG A 754 41.26 -8.89 -1.07
N ALA A 755 40.33 -8.86 -2.02
CA ALA A 755 40.34 -7.88 -3.10
C ALA A 755 40.10 -6.45 -2.56
N ILE A 756 39.14 -6.30 -1.62
CA ILE A 756 38.91 -5.04 -0.90
C ILE A 756 40.18 -4.60 -0.15
N ASP A 757 40.79 -5.50 0.63
CA ASP A 757 41.99 -5.21 1.42
C ASP A 757 43.19 -4.84 0.53
N ALA A 758 43.25 -5.38 -0.69
CA ALA A 758 44.26 -5.05 -1.69
C ALA A 758 44.02 -3.69 -2.38
N GLY A 759 42.88 -3.04 -2.11
CA GLY A 759 42.46 -1.80 -2.76
C GLY A 759 42.07 -1.99 -4.22
N GLU A 760 41.64 -3.20 -4.60
CA GLU A 760 41.08 -3.46 -5.92
C GLU A 760 39.71 -2.79 -6.04
N ASP A 761 39.38 -2.33 -7.25
CA ASP A 761 38.04 -1.82 -7.53
C ASP A 761 37.11 -3.03 -7.68
N VAL A 762 36.22 -3.24 -6.70
CA VAL A 762 35.32 -4.40 -6.67
C VAL A 762 33.85 -3.97 -6.66
N ARG A 763 33.03 -4.66 -7.46
CA ARG A 763 31.57 -4.52 -7.39
C ARG A 763 31.11 -4.89 -5.99
N ARG A 764 30.41 -3.97 -5.35
CA ARG A 764 29.79 -4.19 -4.05
C ARG A 764 28.69 -5.26 -4.14
N ASP A 765 28.85 -6.35 -3.40
CA ASP A 765 27.93 -7.50 -3.43
C ASP A 765 27.37 -7.74 -2.02
N LEU A 766 26.08 -7.48 -1.82
CA LEU A 766 25.44 -7.52 -0.51
C LEU A 766 25.43 -8.93 0.10
N GLU A 767 25.43 -9.97 -0.74
CA GLU A 767 25.45 -11.36 -0.29
C GLU A 767 26.85 -11.70 0.25
N LEU A 768 27.90 -11.36 -0.51
CA LEU A 768 29.29 -11.60 -0.09
C LEU A 768 29.71 -10.70 1.08
N GLU A 769 29.20 -9.47 1.18
CA GLU A 769 29.43 -8.60 2.34
C GLU A 769 28.86 -9.20 3.62
N ALA A 770 27.63 -9.72 3.57
CA ALA A 770 27.01 -10.35 4.74
C ALA A 770 27.81 -11.58 5.22
N LEU A 771 28.38 -12.35 4.30
CA LEU A 771 29.22 -13.50 4.62
C LEU A 771 30.63 -13.09 5.09
N LEU A 772 31.18 -12.01 4.54
CA LEU A 772 32.46 -11.45 4.97
C LEU A 772 32.36 -10.93 6.41
N GLN A 773 31.23 -10.33 6.80
CA GLN A 773 30.97 -9.92 8.19
C GLN A 773 31.09 -11.12 9.16
N ILE A 774 30.68 -12.32 8.77
CA ILE A 774 30.84 -13.53 9.60
C ILE A 774 32.33 -13.88 9.75
N LEU A 775 33.10 -13.85 8.65
CA LEU A 775 34.54 -14.11 8.68
C LEU A 775 35.31 -13.08 9.53
N ASN A 776 34.75 -11.90 9.72
CA ASN A 776 35.32 -10.80 10.50
C ASN A 776 34.79 -10.72 11.94
N ASP A 777 33.97 -11.67 12.39
CA ASP A 777 33.34 -11.67 13.73
C ASP A 777 32.40 -10.46 13.96
N GLU A 778 31.81 -9.95 12.88
CA GLU A 778 30.87 -8.81 12.90
C GLU A 778 29.41 -9.26 12.74
N ARG A 779 29.16 -10.54 12.42
CA ARG A 779 27.83 -11.13 12.25
C ARG A 779 27.81 -12.60 12.67
N PHE A 780 26.77 -12.99 13.42
CA PHE A 780 26.73 -14.28 14.09
C PHE A 780 25.68 -15.24 13.51
N ILE A 781 26.03 -16.53 13.42
CA ILE A 781 25.18 -17.57 12.81
C ILE A 781 24.21 -18.16 13.84
N THR A 782 22.92 -18.13 13.54
CA THR A 782 21.90 -19.01 14.14
C THR A 782 21.54 -20.09 13.12
N CYS A 783 21.83 -21.35 13.40
CA CYS A 783 21.71 -22.44 12.42
C CYS A 783 20.60 -23.44 12.78
N HIS A 784 19.57 -23.53 11.94
CA HIS A 784 18.58 -24.62 11.99
C HIS A 784 19.27 -25.97 11.79
N SER A 785 19.12 -26.86 12.76
CA SER A 785 19.81 -28.14 12.77
C SER A 785 19.02 -29.21 13.51
N TYR A 786 19.19 -30.46 13.10
CA TYR A 786 18.61 -31.61 13.79
C TYR A 786 19.64 -32.70 13.99
N GLN A 787 20.24 -33.19 12.90
CA GLN A 787 21.05 -34.39 12.91
C GLN A 787 22.53 -34.12 13.25
N GLN A 788 23.12 -34.95 14.12
CA GLN A 788 24.49 -34.85 14.61
C GLN A 788 25.56 -34.74 13.50
N GLY A 789 25.34 -35.37 12.35
CA GLY A 789 26.32 -35.42 11.26
C GLY A 789 26.50 -34.07 10.59
N GLU A 790 25.41 -33.31 10.44
CA GLU A 790 25.42 -31.99 9.81
C GLU A 790 25.88 -30.93 10.80
N ILE A 791 25.56 -31.09 12.09
CA ILE A 791 26.08 -30.22 13.17
C ILE A 791 27.61 -30.31 13.22
N ASN A 792 28.17 -31.52 13.22
CA ASN A 792 29.62 -31.73 13.15
C ASN A 792 30.23 -31.13 11.88
N MET A 793 29.61 -31.37 10.72
CA MET A 793 30.10 -30.84 9.44
C MET A 793 30.21 -29.30 9.48
N LEU A 794 29.18 -28.60 9.98
CA LEU A 794 29.21 -27.15 10.00
C LEU A 794 30.25 -26.60 10.98
N MET A 795 30.44 -27.23 12.15
CA MET A 795 31.52 -26.86 13.08
C MET A 795 32.91 -27.04 12.45
N GLU A 796 33.18 -28.19 11.83
CA GLU A 796 34.45 -28.45 11.14
C GLU A 796 34.68 -27.50 9.94
N LEU A 797 33.62 -27.11 9.22
CA LEU A 797 33.71 -26.11 8.16
C LEU A 797 34.05 -24.72 8.73
N ALA A 798 33.40 -24.33 9.83
CA ALA A 798 33.66 -23.07 10.51
C ALA A 798 35.12 -22.97 10.97
N GLU A 799 35.66 -24.03 11.57
CA GLU A 799 37.08 -24.12 11.95
C GLU A 799 38.03 -23.97 10.75
N ARG A 800 37.70 -24.58 9.59
CA ARG A 800 38.51 -24.44 8.36
C ARG A 800 38.51 -23.01 7.81
N HIS A 801 37.44 -22.27 8.04
CA HIS A 801 37.26 -20.87 7.61
C HIS A 801 37.50 -19.87 8.74
N ASP A 802 38.01 -20.30 9.89
CA ASP A 802 38.40 -19.45 11.03
C ASP A 802 37.25 -18.58 11.58
N PHE A 803 36.04 -19.15 11.65
CA PHE A 803 34.89 -18.53 12.30
C PHE A 803 34.20 -19.49 13.27
N ARG A 804 33.26 -19.00 14.07
CA ARG A 804 32.47 -19.83 15.00
C ARG A 804 30.99 -19.84 14.63
N VAL A 805 30.34 -20.96 14.90
CA VAL A 805 28.87 -21.06 14.84
C VAL A 805 28.38 -20.63 16.20
N ASN A 806 27.58 -19.56 16.25
CA ASN A 806 27.12 -18.99 17.51
C ASN A 806 26.07 -19.87 18.18
N THR A 807 24.97 -20.17 17.48
CA THR A 807 23.86 -20.97 18.02
C THR A 807 23.40 -22.00 17.01
N PHE A 808 23.24 -23.25 17.45
CA PHE A 808 22.44 -24.24 16.75
C PHE A 808 21.04 -24.25 17.35
N THR A 809 20.03 -24.03 16.51
CA THR A 809 18.62 -23.95 16.92
C THR A 809 17.84 -25.19 16.46
N HIS A 810 16.75 -25.48 17.18
CA HIS A 810 16.05 -26.78 17.27
C HIS A 810 16.91 -27.94 17.79
N ILE A 811 18.10 -28.12 17.23
CA ILE A 811 19.20 -29.03 17.60
C ILE A 811 18.79 -30.32 18.34
N LEU A 812 17.81 -31.07 17.81
CA LEU A 812 17.20 -32.19 18.53
C LEU A 812 18.15 -33.37 18.82
N GLU A 813 19.29 -33.46 18.13
CA GLU A 813 20.39 -34.40 18.46
C GLU A 813 21.61 -33.71 19.10
N GLY A 814 21.46 -32.51 19.65
CA GLY A 814 22.52 -31.75 20.33
C GLY A 814 23.20 -32.54 21.44
N TYR A 815 22.43 -33.33 22.20
CA TYR A 815 22.93 -34.24 23.23
C TYR A 815 23.99 -35.25 22.74
N LYS A 816 24.05 -35.53 21.44
CA LYS A 816 25.03 -36.46 20.87
C LYS A 816 26.37 -35.79 20.53
N VAL A 817 26.41 -34.46 20.53
CA VAL A 817 27.55 -33.64 20.12
C VAL A 817 27.85 -32.51 21.11
N ALA A 818 27.25 -32.55 22.30
CA ALA A 818 27.34 -31.49 23.29
C ALA A 818 28.79 -31.23 23.76
N ASP A 819 29.60 -32.27 23.87
CA ASP A 819 31.03 -32.18 24.18
C ASP A 819 31.79 -31.37 23.12
N LYS A 820 31.49 -31.62 21.84
CA LYS A 820 32.09 -30.89 20.72
C LYS A 820 31.56 -29.46 20.63
N MET A 821 30.28 -29.24 20.92
CA MET A 821 29.71 -27.89 20.96
C MET A 821 30.39 -27.05 22.04
N ALA A 822 30.63 -27.62 23.22
CA ALA A 822 31.35 -26.95 24.29
C ALA A 822 32.80 -26.62 23.90
N GLU A 823 33.50 -27.52 23.19
CA GLU A 823 34.85 -27.26 22.66
C GLU A 823 34.86 -26.16 21.59
N HIS A 824 33.90 -26.18 20.67
CA HIS A 824 33.72 -25.16 19.62
C HIS A 824 33.30 -23.79 20.20
N GLY A 825 32.56 -23.82 21.31
CA GLY A 825 31.90 -22.66 21.90
C GLY A 825 30.55 -22.32 21.27
N ALA A 826 29.86 -23.29 20.67
CA ALA A 826 28.49 -23.12 20.16
C ALA A 826 27.45 -23.29 21.28
N ALA A 827 26.43 -22.44 21.24
CA ALA A 827 25.22 -22.58 22.04
C ALA A 827 24.19 -23.51 21.38
N GLY A 828 23.27 -24.05 22.18
CA GLY A 828 22.22 -24.96 21.75
C GLY A 828 20.83 -24.53 22.19
N SER A 829 19.96 -24.19 21.26
CA SER A 829 18.55 -23.91 21.52
C SER A 829 17.68 -25.01 20.92
N THR A 830 16.86 -25.67 21.75
CA THR A 830 16.12 -26.89 21.34
C THR A 830 14.64 -26.77 21.64
N PHE A 831 13.84 -27.66 21.06
CA PHE A 831 12.54 -27.95 21.63
C PHE A 831 12.68 -28.84 22.85
N SER A 832 11.79 -28.67 23.84
CA SER A 832 11.76 -29.54 25.01
C SER A 832 11.09 -30.89 24.69
N ASP A 833 10.00 -30.89 23.89
CA ASP A 833 9.26 -32.11 23.55
C ASP A 833 8.62 -32.19 22.14
N TRP A 834 9.02 -31.31 21.21
CA TRP A 834 8.48 -31.30 19.84
C TRP A 834 9.36 -32.06 18.83
N TRP A 835 8.95 -33.28 18.44
CA TRP A 835 9.70 -34.14 17.51
C TRP A 835 8.83 -35.18 16.76
N ALA A 836 9.47 -36.11 16.04
CA ALA A 836 8.86 -37.20 15.23
C ALA A 836 7.87 -36.78 14.12
N TYR A 837 7.91 -35.53 13.68
CA TYR A 837 7.12 -35.03 12.54
C TYR A 837 7.89 -35.07 11.20
N LYS A 838 9.20 -35.33 11.24
CA LYS A 838 10.10 -35.58 10.08
C LYS A 838 11.01 -36.76 10.38
N TYR A 839 11.66 -37.31 9.35
CA TYR A 839 12.55 -38.46 9.53
C TYR A 839 13.83 -38.09 10.29
N GLU A 840 14.39 -36.91 10.02
CA GLU A 840 15.58 -36.37 10.71
C GLU A 840 15.40 -36.04 12.20
N VAL A 841 14.18 -36.07 12.72
CA VAL A 841 13.85 -35.77 14.13
C VAL A 841 13.37 -36.98 14.92
N ASN A 842 13.60 -38.20 14.42
CA ASN A 842 13.14 -39.44 15.05
C ASN A 842 13.90 -39.83 16.33
N GLU A 843 15.14 -39.37 16.50
CA GLU A 843 15.99 -39.69 17.65
C GLU A 843 16.05 -38.56 18.69
N ALA A 844 15.14 -37.59 18.58
CA ALA A 844 14.94 -36.55 19.58
C ALA A 844 14.46 -37.16 20.91
N ILE A 845 14.92 -36.58 22.02
CA ILE A 845 14.55 -37.00 23.38
C ILE A 845 14.32 -35.77 24.25
N PRO A 846 13.43 -35.84 25.26
CA PRO A 846 13.16 -34.69 26.13
C PRO A 846 14.33 -34.31 27.05
N TYR A 847 15.32 -35.19 27.16
CA TYR A 847 16.55 -34.95 27.92
C TYR A 847 17.57 -34.09 27.16
N ASN A 848 17.31 -33.73 25.90
CA ASN A 848 18.27 -33.04 25.04
C ASN A 848 18.84 -31.77 25.71
N GLY A 849 17.96 -30.87 26.17
CA GLY A 849 18.39 -29.64 26.84
C GLY A 849 19.18 -29.89 28.12
N ALA A 850 18.76 -30.87 28.93
CA ALA A 850 19.47 -31.19 30.17
C ALA A 850 20.87 -31.76 29.91
N LEU A 851 21.01 -32.65 28.91
CA LEU A 851 22.29 -33.26 28.56
C LEU A 851 23.27 -32.26 27.93
N MET A 852 22.77 -31.29 27.16
CA MET A 852 23.61 -30.18 26.68
C MET A 852 24.09 -29.31 27.85
N TYR A 853 23.18 -28.94 28.75
CA TYR A 853 23.50 -28.19 29.96
C TYR A 853 24.54 -28.90 30.86
N GLU A 854 24.44 -30.23 31.03
CA GLU A 854 25.42 -31.03 31.79
C GLU A 854 26.83 -31.03 31.19
N GLN A 855 26.98 -30.62 29.92
CA GLN A 855 28.27 -30.46 29.24
C GLN A 855 28.71 -28.98 29.15
N ASP A 856 28.14 -28.10 29.97
CA ASP A 856 28.43 -26.66 30.01
C ASP A 856 28.10 -25.91 28.69
N VAL A 857 27.22 -26.47 27.85
CA VAL A 857 26.68 -25.77 26.69
C VAL A 857 25.64 -24.76 27.14
N VAL A 858 25.77 -23.50 26.70
CA VAL A 858 24.70 -22.49 26.88
C VAL A 858 23.45 -23.00 26.19
N THR A 859 22.43 -23.36 26.98
CA THR A 859 21.26 -24.10 26.50
C THR A 859 19.97 -23.30 26.67
N ALA A 860 19.13 -23.27 25.64
CA ALA A 860 17.84 -22.59 25.66
C ALA A 860 16.71 -23.47 25.09
N PHE A 861 15.47 -23.04 25.30
CA PHE A 861 14.31 -23.54 24.58
C PHE A 861 13.67 -22.44 23.73
N ASN A 862 13.38 -22.77 22.46
CA ASN A 862 12.75 -21.87 21.50
C ASN A 862 11.36 -22.37 21.06
N SER A 863 10.56 -21.47 20.47
CA SER A 863 9.17 -21.78 20.14
C SER A 863 8.96 -22.33 18.73
N ASP A 864 9.52 -21.67 17.70
CA ASP A 864 9.18 -21.89 16.27
C ASP A 864 7.65 -21.85 15.95
N ASP A 865 6.84 -21.40 16.90
CA ASP A 865 5.38 -21.43 16.85
C ASP A 865 4.76 -20.35 17.75
N ALA A 866 3.76 -19.66 17.22
CA ALA A 866 3.13 -18.53 17.91
C ALA A 866 2.41 -18.94 19.22
N GLU A 867 1.85 -20.16 19.29
CA GLU A 867 1.13 -20.66 20.46
C GLU A 867 2.08 -21.30 21.48
N MET A 868 3.19 -21.90 21.06
CA MET A 868 4.23 -22.37 21.97
C MET A 868 5.00 -21.20 22.59
N ALA A 869 5.24 -20.11 21.85
CA ALA A 869 5.99 -18.95 22.32
C ALA A 869 5.42 -18.37 23.61
N ARG A 870 4.09 -18.23 23.69
CA ARG A 870 3.39 -17.74 24.89
C ARG A 870 3.39 -18.73 26.08
N ARG A 871 4.01 -19.90 25.91
CA ARG A 871 4.11 -20.98 26.89
C ARG A 871 5.56 -21.45 27.11
N LEU A 872 6.56 -20.69 26.66
CA LEU A 872 7.98 -21.02 26.88
C LEU A 872 8.32 -21.21 28.38
N ASN A 873 7.58 -20.55 29.28
CA ASN A 873 7.67 -20.80 30.72
C ASN A 873 7.36 -22.27 31.09
N GLN A 874 6.42 -22.92 30.40
CA GLN A 874 6.10 -24.34 30.56
C GLN A 874 7.17 -25.23 29.92
N GLU A 875 7.76 -24.80 28.81
CA GLU A 875 8.88 -25.49 28.17
C GLU A 875 10.07 -25.57 29.13
N ALA A 876 10.43 -24.47 29.80
CA ALA A 876 11.46 -24.47 30.85
C ALA A 876 11.16 -25.49 31.97
N GLY A 877 9.91 -25.56 32.44
CA GLY A 877 9.48 -26.53 33.46
C GLY A 877 9.70 -28.00 33.06
N LYS A 878 9.71 -28.32 31.77
CA LYS A 878 9.98 -29.69 31.29
C LYS A 878 11.45 -30.10 31.47
N ALA A 879 12.40 -29.16 31.48
CA ALA A 879 13.80 -29.47 31.80
C ALA A 879 13.96 -29.98 33.24
N VAL A 880 13.17 -29.43 34.17
CA VAL A 880 13.09 -29.92 35.56
C VAL A 880 12.50 -31.33 35.59
N LEU A 881 11.38 -31.54 34.88
CA LEU A 881 10.67 -32.83 34.87
C LEU A 881 11.50 -33.98 34.30
N PHE A 882 12.10 -33.79 33.12
CA PHE A 882 12.81 -34.87 32.43
C PHE A 882 14.26 -34.97 32.89
N GLY A 883 14.98 -33.85 32.95
CA GLY A 883 16.42 -33.84 33.22
C GLY A 883 16.82 -33.62 34.67
N GLY A 884 15.90 -33.24 35.55
CA GLY A 884 16.24 -32.86 36.92
C GLY A 884 17.09 -31.59 37.01
N VAL A 885 17.04 -30.74 35.98
CA VAL A 885 17.71 -29.43 35.97
C VAL A 885 17.17 -28.60 37.14
N PRO A 886 18.02 -27.98 37.97
CA PRO A 886 17.56 -27.10 39.05
C PRO A 886 16.63 -26.00 38.53
N GLU A 887 15.59 -25.64 39.27
CA GLU A 887 14.55 -24.73 38.79
C GLU A 887 15.10 -23.37 38.34
N GLU A 888 16.06 -22.81 39.08
CA GLU A 888 16.72 -21.57 38.71
C GLU A 888 17.46 -21.68 37.36
N GLU A 889 18.15 -22.80 37.11
CA GLU A 889 18.86 -23.05 35.86
C GLU A 889 17.90 -23.33 34.70
N ALA A 890 16.81 -24.06 34.97
CA ALA A 890 15.76 -24.31 33.98
C ALA A 890 15.09 -23.00 33.54
N TRP A 891 14.86 -22.06 34.45
CA TRP A 891 14.31 -20.75 34.10
C TRP A 891 15.24 -19.94 33.17
N LYS A 892 16.57 -20.07 33.34
CA LYS A 892 17.55 -19.45 32.45
C LYS A 892 17.41 -19.91 30.99
N PHE A 893 16.85 -21.09 30.72
CA PHE A 893 16.68 -21.61 29.35
C PHE A 893 15.75 -20.76 28.49
N VAL A 894 14.90 -19.92 29.09
CA VAL A 894 13.96 -19.04 28.35
C VAL A 894 14.15 -17.57 28.70
N THR A 895 15.23 -17.23 29.40
CA THR A 895 15.54 -15.87 29.86
C THR A 895 17.02 -15.53 29.65
N LEU A 896 17.90 -15.86 30.60
CA LEU A 896 19.31 -15.44 30.55
C LEU A 896 20.11 -16.14 29.44
N ASN A 897 19.87 -17.42 29.18
CA ASN A 897 20.63 -18.16 28.17
C ASN A 897 20.32 -17.68 26.74
N PRO A 898 19.05 -17.50 26.31
CA PRO A 898 18.79 -16.87 25.03
C PRO A 898 19.29 -15.41 24.98
N ALA A 899 19.31 -14.66 26.09
CA ALA A 899 19.95 -13.34 26.11
C ALA A 899 21.46 -13.41 25.79
N LYS A 900 22.16 -14.40 26.34
CA LYS A 900 23.59 -14.66 26.05
C LYS A 900 23.81 -15.11 24.61
N MET A 901 22.94 -15.98 24.07
CA MET A 901 23.01 -16.41 22.67
C MET A 901 22.85 -15.24 21.69
N LEU A 902 22.10 -14.22 22.09
CA LEU A 902 21.78 -13.04 21.28
C LEU A 902 22.66 -11.82 21.61
N HIS A 903 23.66 -11.97 22.48
CA HIS A 903 24.57 -10.91 22.93
C HIS A 903 23.86 -9.66 23.50
N ILE A 904 22.76 -9.89 24.24
CA ILE A 904 21.96 -8.83 24.89
C ILE A 904 21.81 -9.04 26.40
N ASP A 905 22.58 -9.97 26.97
CA ASP A 905 22.51 -10.31 28.39
C ASP A 905 23.03 -9.20 29.30
N ASP A 906 23.73 -8.19 28.79
CA ASP A 906 24.05 -6.96 29.54
C ASP A 906 22.80 -6.10 29.80
N ARG A 907 21.75 -6.25 28.97
CA ARG A 907 20.53 -5.43 29.01
C ARG A 907 19.30 -6.16 29.52
N VAL A 908 19.14 -7.45 29.22
CA VAL A 908 17.92 -8.23 29.53
C VAL A 908 18.25 -9.64 30.05
N GLY A 909 17.23 -10.47 30.27
CA GLY A 909 17.37 -11.89 30.66
C GLY A 909 17.56 -12.15 32.17
N SER A 910 17.71 -11.11 32.98
CA SER A 910 17.81 -11.20 34.45
C SER A 910 17.32 -9.91 35.13
N ILE A 911 17.05 -9.97 36.43
CA ILE A 911 16.66 -8.80 37.24
C ILE A 911 17.89 -8.27 37.97
N LYS A 912 18.53 -7.26 37.39
CA LYS A 912 19.73 -6.61 37.93
C LYS A 912 19.65 -5.10 37.74
N VAL A 913 20.12 -4.34 38.74
CA VAL A 913 20.17 -2.87 38.65
C VAL A 913 20.95 -2.43 37.40
N GLY A 914 20.36 -1.51 36.64
CA GLY A 914 20.91 -0.96 35.40
C GLY A 914 20.42 -1.66 34.11
N LYS A 915 19.87 -2.88 34.21
CA LYS A 915 19.24 -3.57 33.07
C LYS A 915 17.89 -2.94 32.70
N ASP A 916 17.45 -3.22 31.47
CA ASP A 916 16.14 -2.81 30.98
C ASP A 916 15.04 -3.43 31.86
N ALA A 917 14.01 -2.64 32.16
CA ALA A 917 12.87 -3.09 32.96
C ALA A 917 11.89 -3.93 32.12
N ASP A 918 12.39 -5.05 31.62
CA ASP A 918 11.61 -6.07 30.90
C ASP A 918 11.23 -7.15 31.93
N LEU A 919 10.04 -7.04 32.51
CA LEU A 919 9.63 -7.79 33.71
C LEU A 919 8.25 -8.42 33.56
N VAL A 920 8.04 -9.57 34.21
CA VAL A 920 6.74 -10.27 34.23
C VAL A 920 6.37 -10.61 35.66
N LEU A 921 5.16 -10.20 36.06
CA LEU A 921 4.56 -10.57 37.33
C LEU A 921 3.60 -11.74 37.11
N TRP A 922 3.85 -12.86 37.80
CA TRP A 922 3.08 -14.10 37.69
C TRP A 922 2.27 -14.35 38.96
N ASN A 923 1.06 -14.87 38.81
CA ASN A 923 0.19 -15.22 39.92
C ASN A 923 0.48 -16.56 40.62
N ASP A 924 1.42 -17.34 40.08
CA ASP A 924 1.85 -18.63 40.60
C ASP A 924 3.31 -18.83 40.18
N HIS A 925 3.91 -19.93 40.62
CA HIS A 925 5.27 -20.32 40.23
C HIS A 925 5.44 -20.27 38.70
N PRO A 926 6.43 -19.54 38.14
CA PRO A 926 6.46 -19.19 36.72
C PRO A 926 6.47 -20.38 35.76
N MET A 927 7.06 -21.52 36.15
CA MET A 927 7.08 -22.76 35.35
C MET A 927 5.85 -23.68 35.54
N SER A 928 4.85 -23.27 36.34
CA SER A 928 3.60 -24.01 36.55
C SER A 928 2.69 -23.91 35.33
N ILE A 929 1.96 -24.97 35.01
CA ILE A 929 0.90 -24.94 33.99
C ILE A 929 -0.28 -24.04 34.39
N TYR A 930 -0.40 -23.69 35.67
CA TYR A 930 -1.43 -22.79 36.19
C TYR A 930 -0.99 -21.31 36.20
N ALA A 931 0.32 -21.05 36.02
CA ALA A 931 0.85 -19.70 36.02
C ALA A 931 0.30 -18.88 34.87
N ARG A 932 -0.02 -17.64 35.17
CA ARG A 932 -0.47 -16.64 34.20
C ARG A 932 0.26 -15.33 34.49
N ALA A 933 0.77 -14.70 33.42
CA ALA A 933 1.26 -13.34 33.51
C ALA A 933 0.08 -12.43 33.91
N GLU A 934 0.21 -11.73 35.03
CA GLU A 934 -0.72 -10.69 35.45
C GLU A 934 -0.35 -9.36 34.78
N ARG A 935 0.95 -9.06 34.71
CA ARG A 935 1.49 -7.84 34.11
C ARG A 935 2.80 -8.13 33.38
N THR A 936 2.99 -7.52 32.21
CA THR A 936 4.22 -7.63 31.41
C THR A 936 4.71 -6.24 31.04
N PHE A 937 5.96 -5.96 31.39
CA PHE A 937 6.64 -4.70 31.13
C PHE A 937 7.73 -4.90 30.08
N VAL A 938 7.89 -3.92 29.19
CA VAL A 938 9.00 -3.82 28.24
C VAL A 938 9.52 -2.39 28.30
N ASP A 939 10.82 -2.20 28.50
CA ASP A 939 11.45 -0.89 28.72
C ASP A 939 10.77 -0.10 29.86
N GLY A 940 10.29 -0.79 30.90
CA GLY A 940 9.55 -0.22 32.03
C GLY A 940 8.17 0.35 31.70
N ARG A 941 7.60 -0.04 30.55
CA ARG A 941 6.26 0.33 30.08
C ARG A 941 5.32 -0.86 30.20
N GLU A 942 4.14 -0.70 30.80
CA GLU A 942 3.16 -1.80 30.94
C GLU A 942 2.43 -2.04 29.61
N PHE A 943 2.85 -3.04 28.85
CA PHE A 943 2.21 -3.40 27.57
C PHE A 943 1.07 -4.41 27.73
N PHE A 944 1.09 -5.20 28.80
CA PHE A 944 0.02 -6.14 29.10
C PHE A 944 -0.36 -6.10 30.59
N ASN A 945 -1.66 -6.05 30.84
CA ASN A 945 -2.27 -6.12 32.16
C ASN A 945 -3.54 -6.98 32.03
N ARG A 946 -3.63 -8.05 32.81
CA ARG A 946 -4.70 -9.05 32.70
C ARG A 946 -6.07 -8.49 33.04
N GLU A 947 -6.15 -7.67 34.09
CA GLU A 947 -7.40 -7.03 34.54
C GLU A 947 -7.89 -6.05 33.47
N GLU A 948 -7.01 -5.16 33.00
CA GLU A 948 -7.37 -4.21 31.93
C GLU A 948 -7.76 -4.91 30.62
N ASN A 949 -7.12 -6.04 30.30
CA ASN A 949 -7.45 -6.82 29.11
C ASN A 949 -8.90 -7.35 29.15
N GLU A 950 -9.44 -7.70 30.33
CA GLU A 950 -10.83 -8.10 30.47
C GLU A 950 -11.78 -6.92 30.19
N THR A 951 -11.51 -5.75 30.78
CA THR A 951 -12.28 -4.53 30.49
C THR A 951 -12.20 -4.12 29.02
N ARG A 952 -11.01 -4.21 28.39
CA ARG A 952 -10.82 -3.91 26.97
C ARG A 952 -11.63 -4.82 26.08
N ARG A 953 -11.76 -6.11 26.41
CA ARG A 953 -12.57 -7.06 25.62
C ARG A 953 -14.04 -6.66 25.57
N GLU A 954 -14.61 -6.21 26.68
CA GLU A 954 -15.99 -5.71 26.71
C GLU A 954 -16.17 -4.48 25.82
N ALA A 955 -15.24 -3.52 25.89
CA ALA A 955 -15.25 -2.32 25.06
C ALA A 955 -15.11 -2.65 23.55
N LEU A 956 -14.24 -3.61 23.20
CA LEU A 956 -14.06 -4.07 21.81
C LEU A 956 -15.32 -4.75 21.27
N MET A 957 -16.03 -5.53 22.10
CA MET A 957 -17.29 -6.16 21.71
C MET A 957 -18.39 -5.10 21.47
N ALA A 958 -18.45 -4.06 22.30
CA ALA A 958 -19.38 -2.95 22.12
C ALA A 958 -19.10 -2.18 20.83
N GLU A 959 -17.85 -1.72 20.63
CA GLU A 959 -17.45 -1.01 19.40
C GLU A 959 -17.72 -1.84 18.14
N ARG A 960 -17.39 -3.14 18.18
CA ARG A 960 -17.69 -4.05 17.08
C ARG A 960 -19.18 -4.11 16.77
N ASN A 961 -20.02 -4.20 17.80
CA ASN A 961 -21.47 -4.22 17.62
C ASN A 961 -21.98 -2.91 17.01
N ASP A 962 -21.48 -1.77 17.47
CA ASP A 962 -21.89 -0.46 16.96
C ASP A 962 -21.49 -0.29 15.47
N LEU A 963 -20.30 -0.74 15.08
CA LEU A 963 -19.87 -0.77 13.67
C LEU A 963 -20.71 -1.74 12.82
N ILE A 964 -21.14 -2.87 13.39
CA ILE A 964 -22.08 -3.78 12.71
C ILE A 964 -23.42 -3.08 12.48
N GLN A 965 -23.94 -2.35 13.47
CA GLN A 965 -25.18 -1.57 13.30
C GLN A 965 -25.00 -0.50 12.21
N ALA A 966 -23.89 0.24 12.23
CA ALA A 966 -23.59 1.23 11.19
C ALA A 966 -23.55 0.60 9.78
N SER A 967 -22.98 -0.59 9.65
CA SER A 967 -22.94 -1.32 8.36
C SER A 967 -24.34 -1.77 7.91
N LEU A 968 -25.21 -2.16 8.84
CA LEU A 968 -26.62 -2.49 8.55
C LEU A 968 -27.42 -1.24 8.14
N ASP A 969 -27.20 -0.12 8.81
CA ASP A 969 -27.85 1.16 8.52
C ASP A 969 -27.45 1.68 7.14
N ALA A 970 -26.16 1.60 6.79
CA ALA A 970 -25.66 1.94 5.46
C ALA A 970 -26.34 1.08 4.37
N LYS A 971 -26.53 -0.23 4.61
CA LYS A 971 -27.28 -1.11 3.71
C LYS A 971 -28.76 -0.71 3.60
N ASN A 972 -29.41 -0.43 4.72
CA ASN A 972 -30.83 -0.05 4.76
C ASN A 972 -31.09 1.29 4.06
N ALA A 973 -30.12 2.20 4.09
CA ALA A 973 -30.13 3.45 3.33
C ALA A 973 -29.88 3.27 1.81
N GLY A 974 -29.66 2.03 1.34
CA GLY A 974 -29.43 1.71 -0.07
C GLY A 974 -27.97 1.83 -0.52
N GLY A 975 -27.02 1.92 0.41
CA GLY A 975 -25.58 1.93 0.12
C GLY A 975 -25.08 0.62 -0.51
N LYS A 976 -23.98 0.70 -1.28
CA LYS A 976 -23.28 -0.47 -1.80
C LYS A 976 -22.74 -1.31 -0.64
N THR A 977 -22.80 -2.64 -0.78
CA THR A 977 -22.27 -3.57 0.20
C THR A 977 -21.36 -4.62 -0.44
N GLN A 978 -20.39 -5.10 0.33
CA GLN A 978 -19.50 -6.21 -0.01
C GLN A 978 -19.76 -7.44 0.88
N PRO A 979 -19.47 -8.65 0.39
CA PRO A 979 -19.66 -9.86 1.18
C PRO A 979 -18.68 -9.91 2.37
N PRO A 980 -19.10 -10.43 3.54
CA PRO A 980 -18.20 -10.75 4.63
C PRO A 980 -17.09 -11.71 4.20
N ARG A 981 -15.84 -11.35 4.48
CA ARG A 981 -14.67 -12.18 4.19
C ARG A 981 -13.80 -12.29 5.44
N GLY A 982 -13.50 -13.53 5.82
CA GLY A 982 -12.54 -13.83 6.87
C GLY A 982 -11.16 -13.29 6.51
N ASN A 983 -10.54 -12.59 7.46
CA ASN A 983 -9.13 -12.22 7.39
C ASN A 983 -8.33 -13.13 8.33
N SER A 984 -8.25 -14.43 8.01
CA SER A 984 -7.37 -15.33 8.76
C SER A 984 -5.93 -15.06 8.33
N ARG A 985 -5.19 -14.32 9.16
CA ARG A 985 -3.75 -14.18 8.98
C ARG A 985 -3.10 -15.56 9.02
N ARG A 986 -2.34 -15.90 7.98
CA ARG A 986 -1.59 -17.16 7.92
C ARG A 986 -0.50 -17.10 8.99
N LEU A 987 -0.47 -18.08 9.89
CA LEU A 987 0.69 -18.30 10.75
C LEU A 987 1.86 -18.76 9.88
N LEU A 988 2.99 -18.07 10.02
CA LEU A 988 4.21 -18.38 9.29
C LEU A 988 5.05 -19.34 10.13
N HIS A 989 5.59 -20.35 9.46
CA HIS A 989 6.47 -21.37 10.03
C HIS A 989 7.78 -21.42 9.24
N CYS A 990 8.78 -22.11 9.80
CA CYS A 990 10.10 -22.31 9.20
C CYS A 990 10.10 -22.65 7.70
N ASP A 991 9.13 -23.42 7.22
CA ASP A 991 9.01 -23.89 5.83
C ASP A 991 8.00 -23.10 4.98
N SER A 992 7.41 -22.03 5.53
CA SER A 992 6.44 -21.21 4.82
C SER A 992 7.07 -20.43 3.68
N LEU A 993 6.58 -20.69 2.46
CA LEU A 993 6.84 -19.88 1.27
C LEU A 993 5.70 -18.89 1.06
N ASN A 994 6.03 -17.70 0.55
CA ASN A 994 5.02 -16.80 0.01
C ASN A 994 4.51 -17.38 -1.32
N HIS A 995 3.22 -17.27 -1.57
CA HIS A 995 2.57 -17.68 -2.80
C HIS A 995 1.74 -16.54 -3.35
#